data_AF-A0A3P3XRA9-F1
#
_entry.id   AF-A0A3P3XRA9-F1
#
_cell.length_a   1.000
_cell.length_b   1.000
_cell.length_c   1.000
_cell.angle_alpha   90.00
_cell.angle_beta   90.00
_cell.angle_gamma   90.00
#
_symmetry.space_group_name_H-M   'P 1'
#
loop_
_entity.id
_entity.type
_entity.pdbx_description
1 polymer ?
#
loop_
_entity_poly.entity_id
_entity_poly.type
_entity_poly.pdbx_seq_one_letter_code
_entity_poly.pdbx_strand_id
1 'polypeptide(L)'
;MATKKILILGGGYGGVWAGKILERHFRKREGVEITLVDKRPFHTLMTELHEVAGWRTEPESVQVLFKKIFGAKRINVVLDTIEKVDFEAKKATGKVQTYEFDYIILGVGAEPEFFGIPGVAENSFTLWSFEDAIKIRNHIEEKFYEASLETDPDKRKRLLSFVVAGAGFTGIEMIGELLDYRDVMCRKYFLDPKEVRVLNIEALPSILPILEEPLRAKAEKYLQKRRCDVMLNSAIIGAEPGKVLLKSGEIVETETFIWTCGVKGSSFAGQLGLPTGKRNRIDCDMELKSTKYPFVYVVGDISGLMLEGKPLAQIVETAHFTAEAVAKNIIADIDGGERHQFKPNYHGFMISIGSHYGVSNAGGMKTSGFLALFIKHFINVWYLLNIAGIDQVWEYLRHEFLDMKNRRSFIGDFVSYKVRPYWPLLLRMWLGLMWIFEGINKIGEGWLTFSAGSKSGWMFSPGVIQAGVKTAEATSGASAWESAGEAAATAGQAAVAATSAASAAVSAAAAAPAATSAASAATSGVTEATTSTFKAVWDLTKPIFDPNSGIVTWFRHTFLDGVFAHLPFTFFQVMIVVMEIGIGLALFGGCFTWLAAFGSLGMCLIFTMSGMFAWNQVWFVFAAILMLGGLGRSFGFDYWLIPAIKRWWNGTRFARKWHFYAGDPTK
;
A
#
# COMPACT_ATOMS: atom_id res chain seq x y z
N MET A 1 30.73 4.50 34.28
CA MET A 1 31.50 4.18 33.06
C MET A 1 31.26 5.29 32.05
N ALA A 2 32.26 5.66 31.25
CA ALA A 2 32.08 6.64 30.18
C ALA A 2 31.06 6.11 29.15
N THR A 3 30.12 6.96 28.75
CA THR A 3 29.10 6.63 27.75
C THR A 3 29.77 6.38 26.39
N LYS A 4 29.50 5.21 25.79
CA LYS A 4 29.99 4.86 24.46
C LYS A 4 29.15 5.52 23.37
N LYS A 5 29.77 6.27 22.47
CA LYS A 5 29.11 7.01 21.40
C LYS A 5 29.23 6.29 20.07
N ILE A 6 28.10 5.91 19.46
CA ILE A 6 28.03 5.33 18.12
C ILE A 6 27.43 6.36 17.17
N LEU A 7 28.21 6.75 16.15
CA LEU A 7 27.79 7.69 15.13
C LEU A 7 27.51 6.96 13.81
N ILE A 8 26.32 7.14 13.25
CA ILE A 8 25.91 6.58 11.95
C ILE A 8 25.79 7.74 10.97
N LEU A 9 26.58 7.70 9.89
CA LEU A 9 26.51 8.69 8.82
C LEU A 9 25.69 8.16 7.65
N GLY A 10 24.56 8.80 7.38
CA GLY A 10 23.62 8.46 6.32
C GLY A 10 22.49 7.54 6.78
N GLY A 11 21.25 7.98 6.56
CA GLY A 11 20.02 7.24 6.82
C GLY A 11 19.48 6.49 5.61
N GLY A 12 20.38 5.97 4.76
CA GLY A 12 20.05 5.01 3.71
C GLY A 12 19.76 3.61 4.27
N TYR A 13 19.66 2.61 3.38
CA TYR A 13 19.34 1.22 3.78
C TYR A 13 20.29 0.67 4.86
N GLY A 14 21.61 0.85 4.69
CA GLY A 14 22.60 0.36 5.64
C GLY A 14 22.54 1.06 7.00
N GLY A 15 22.49 2.39 7.01
CA GLY A 15 22.46 3.17 8.26
C GLY A 15 21.18 2.98 9.07
N VAL A 16 20.02 2.93 8.40
CA VAL A 16 18.73 2.64 9.06
C VAL A 16 18.74 1.24 9.65
N TRP A 17 19.17 0.23 8.90
CA TRP A 17 19.17 -1.15 9.37
C TRP A 17 20.11 -1.35 10.56
N ALA A 18 21.34 -0.82 10.47
CA ALA A 18 22.30 -0.84 11.57
C ALA A 18 21.77 -0.11 12.81
N GLY A 19 21.21 1.08 12.63
CA GLY A 19 20.61 1.86 13.73
C GLY A 19 19.48 1.11 14.43
N LYS A 20 18.63 0.38 13.69
CA LYS A 20 17.56 -0.44 14.28
C LYS A 20 18.10 -1.62 15.10
N ILE A 21 19.13 -2.30 14.63
CA ILE A 21 19.74 -3.44 15.34
C ILE A 21 20.40 -2.95 16.62
N LEU A 22 21.21 -1.90 16.52
CA LEU A 22 21.90 -1.29 17.66
C LEU A 22 20.91 -0.74 18.69
N GLU A 23 19.87 -0.02 18.25
CA GLU A 23 18.85 0.49 19.16
C GLU A 23 18.12 -0.64 19.86
N ARG A 24 17.71 -1.69 19.14
CA ARG A 24 17.00 -2.82 19.74
C ARG A 24 17.82 -3.48 20.85
N HIS A 25 19.12 -3.63 20.65
CA HIS A 25 20.04 -4.23 21.60
C HIS A 25 20.33 -3.30 22.80
N PHE A 26 20.68 -2.05 22.54
CA PHE A 26 21.11 -1.09 23.58
C PHE A 26 20.00 -0.24 24.19
N ARG A 27 18.73 -0.39 23.79
CA ARG A 27 17.59 0.45 24.22
C ARG A 27 17.52 0.71 25.73
N LYS A 28 17.85 -0.30 26.56
CA LYS A 28 17.80 -0.22 28.03
C LYS A 28 19.13 0.14 28.68
N ARG A 29 20.21 0.30 27.92
CA ARG A 29 21.56 0.52 28.43
C ARG A 29 21.86 2.00 28.47
N GLU A 30 22.11 2.54 29.66
CA GLU A 30 22.32 3.98 29.82
C GLU A 30 23.70 4.47 29.34
N GLY A 31 24.70 3.58 29.35
CA GLY A 31 26.06 3.89 28.92
C GLY A 31 26.32 3.79 27.41
N VAL A 32 25.29 3.77 26.57
CA VAL A 32 25.44 3.77 25.09
C VAL A 32 24.53 4.84 24.49
N GLU A 33 25.12 5.66 23.63
CA GLU A 33 24.43 6.70 22.87
C GLU A 33 24.58 6.41 21.38
N ILE A 34 23.47 6.43 20.64
CA ILE A 34 23.45 6.20 19.20
C ILE A 34 22.92 7.46 18.53
N THR A 35 23.71 8.04 17.62
CA THR A 35 23.33 9.19 16.81
C THR A 35 23.38 8.83 15.33
N LEU A 36 22.29 9.03 14.61
CA LEU A 36 22.21 8.94 13.15
C LEU A 36 22.12 10.35 12.58
N VAL A 37 23.05 10.69 11.68
CA VAL A 37 23.08 11.98 11.00
C VAL A 37 22.73 11.78 9.54
N ASP A 38 21.72 12.50 9.07
CA ASP A 38 21.34 12.54 7.66
C ASP A 38 20.96 13.96 7.24
N LYS A 39 21.15 14.30 5.96
CA LYS A 39 20.79 15.61 5.41
C LYS A 39 19.28 15.80 5.20
N ARG A 40 18.47 14.74 5.28
CA ARG A 40 17.02 14.74 5.04
C ARG A 40 16.24 14.22 6.24
N PRO A 41 14.95 14.60 6.38
CA PRO A 41 14.09 14.09 7.45
C PRO A 41 13.54 12.68 7.19
N PHE A 42 13.92 12.02 6.09
CA PHE A 42 13.39 10.72 5.69
C PHE A 42 14.45 9.80 5.10
N HIS A 43 14.23 8.51 5.27
CA HIS A 43 14.84 7.44 4.50
C HIS A 43 14.20 7.41 3.10
N THR A 44 15.04 7.44 2.05
CA THR A 44 14.57 7.38 0.66
C THR A 44 14.55 5.93 0.18
N LEU A 45 13.42 5.48 -0.35
CA LEU A 45 13.28 4.18 -1.04
C LEU A 45 13.90 4.27 -2.43
N MET A 46 15.23 4.13 -2.49
CA MET A 46 16.00 4.31 -3.73
C MET A 46 15.55 3.37 -4.86
N THR A 47 15.02 2.20 -4.50
CA THR A 47 14.56 1.18 -5.45
C THR A 47 13.25 1.53 -6.16
N GLU A 48 12.56 2.61 -5.77
CA GLU A 48 11.28 3.02 -6.39
C GLU A 48 11.36 4.43 -6.98
N LEU A 49 12.58 4.99 -7.13
CA LEU A 49 12.77 6.34 -7.69
C LEU A 49 12.29 6.46 -9.13
N HIS A 50 12.38 5.38 -9.92
CA HIS A 50 11.87 5.36 -11.30
C HIS A 50 10.36 5.59 -11.35
N GLU A 51 9.62 5.12 -10.34
CA GLU A 51 8.16 5.30 -10.27
C GLU A 51 7.78 6.78 -10.08
N VAL A 52 8.55 7.50 -9.26
CA VAL A 52 8.39 8.95 -9.09
C VAL A 52 8.82 9.70 -10.36
N ALA A 53 9.93 9.28 -10.97
CA ALA A 53 10.43 9.87 -12.22
C ALA A 53 9.45 9.72 -13.39
N GLY A 54 8.76 8.57 -13.50
CA GLY A 54 7.67 8.34 -14.46
C GLY A 54 6.29 8.86 -14.02
N TRP A 55 6.25 9.62 -12.93
CA TRP A 55 5.02 10.12 -12.29
C TRP A 55 3.96 9.03 -12.09
N ARG A 56 4.35 7.78 -11.83
CA ARG A 56 3.40 6.72 -11.46
C ARG A 56 2.89 6.95 -10.06
N THR A 57 3.79 7.23 -9.13
CA THR A 57 3.47 7.53 -7.73
C THR A 57 3.84 8.96 -7.37
N GLU A 58 3.24 9.49 -6.30
CA GLU A 58 3.57 10.82 -5.79
C GLU A 58 4.88 10.78 -4.98
N PRO A 59 5.63 11.89 -4.88
CA PRO A 59 6.96 11.92 -4.27
C PRO A 59 7.05 11.36 -2.84
N GLU A 60 5.95 11.43 -2.09
CA GLU A 60 5.86 10.93 -0.72
C GLU A 60 5.91 9.40 -0.63
N SER A 61 5.60 8.67 -1.72
CA SER A 61 5.60 7.20 -1.75
C SER A 61 6.97 6.59 -1.44
N VAL A 62 8.05 7.32 -1.77
CA VAL A 62 9.44 6.90 -1.57
C VAL A 62 10.07 7.52 -0.32
N GLN A 63 9.30 8.21 0.51
CA GLN A 63 9.79 8.91 1.70
C GLN A 63 9.29 8.23 2.98
N VAL A 64 10.19 7.57 3.70
CA VAL A 64 9.89 7.01 5.02
C VAL A 64 10.49 7.93 6.09
N LEU A 65 9.66 8.77 6.70
CA LEU A 65 10.11 9.74 7.72
C LEU A 65 10.89 9.04 8.84
N PHE A 66 12.04 9.58 9.23
CA PHE A 66 12.83 9.01 10.33
C PHE A 66 12.05 9.02 11.65
N LYS A 67 11.10 9.95 11.82
CA LYS A 67 10.20 9.97 12.98
C LYS A 67 9.31 8.73 13.06
N LYS A 68 8.89 8.15 11.93
CA LYS A 68 8.13 6.88 11.90
C LYS A 68 9.01 5.69 12.29
N ILE A 69 10.26 5.69 11.84
CA ILE A 69 11.23 4.61 12.10
C ILE A 69 11.72 4.67 13.56
N PHE A 70 12.11 5.85 14.03
CA PHE A 70 12.91 6.06 15.25
C PHE A 70 12.28 7.00 16.29
N GLY A 71 11.16 7.67 16.01
CA GLY A 71 10.62 8.74 16.88
C GLY A 71 10.22 8.31 18.30
N ALA A 72 10.04 7.01 18.54
CA ALA A 72 9.80 6.43 19.86
C ALA A 72 10.93 5.49 20.33
N LYS A 73 12.13 5.65 19.76
CA LYS A 73 13.30 4.79 19.98
C LYS A 73 14.41 5.56 20.67
N ARG A 74 15.34 4.83 21.30
CA ARG A 74 16.51 5.42 21.96
C ARG A 74 17.66 5.59 20.98
N ILE A 75 17.43 6.39 19.95
CA ILE A 75 18.42 6.78 18.95
C ILE A 75 18.14 8.23 18.58
N ASN A 76 19.20 9.04 18.57
CA ASN A 76 19.11 10.45 18.22
C ASN A 76 19.25 10.60 16.71
N VAL A 77 18.22 11.10 16.03
CA VAL A 77 18.30 11.40 14.59
C VAL A 77 18.50 12.90 14.44
N VAL A 78 19.61 13.30 13.83
CA VAL A 78 19.98 14.71 13.65
C VAL A 78 20.02 15.04 12.16
N LEU A 79 19.36 16.15 11.80
CA LEU A 79 19.36 16.67 10.45
C LEU A 79 20.57 17.59 10.27
N ASP A 80 21.63 17.06 9.67
CA ASP A 80 22.86 17.81 9.41
C ASP A 80 23.59 17.21 8.19
N THR A 81 24.41 18.02 7.53
CA THR A 81 25.33 17.58 6.48
C THR A 81 26.73 17.56 7.06
N ILE A 82 27.31 16.36 7.20
CA ILE A 82 28.70 16.22 7.61
C ILE A 82 29.62 16.70 6.49
N GLU A 83 30.56 17.57 6.82
CA GLU A 83 31.52 18.15 5.88
C GLU A 83 32.91 17.53 6.05
N LYS A 84 33.28 17.18 7.29
CA LYS A 84 34.60 16.61 7.59
C LYS A 84 34.50 15.56 8.70
N VAL A 85 35.35 14.54 8.61
CA VAL A 85 35.58 13.58 9.70
C VAL A 85 37.07 13.54 10.04
N ASP A 86 37.38 13.81 11.30
CA ASP A 86 38.70 13.61 11.89
C ASP A 86 38.69 12.31 12.68
N PHE A 87 39.32 11.26 12.12
CA PHE A 87 39.37 9.94 12.73
C PHE A 87 40.35 9.84 13.90
N GLU A 88 41.38 10.70 13.95
CA GLU A 88 42.37 10.72 15.04
C GLU A 88 41.75 11.38 16.29
N ALA A 89 41.10 12.53 16.10
CA ALA A 89 40.37 13.21 17.16
C ALA A 89 39.01 12.55 17.47
N LYS A 90 38.57 11.60 16.63
CA LYS A 90 37.26 10.94 16.65
C LYS A 90 36.08 11.92 16.68
N LYS A 91 36.11 12.88 15.76
CA LYS A 91 35.11 13.95 15.62
C LYS A 91 34.63 14.06 14.18
N ALA A 92 33.32 14.13 13.98
CA ALA A 92 32.71 14.50 12.71
C ALA A 92 32.13 15.91 12.83
N THR A 93 32.47 16.79 11.90
CA THR A 93 31.99 18.18 11.87
C THR A 93 30.93 18.31 10.77
N GLY A 94 29.71 18.66 11.16
CA GLY A 94 28.65 19.06 10.25
C GLY A 94 28.45 20.57 10.21
N LYS A 95 27.44 21.01 9.47
CA LYS A 95 27.08 22.44 9.33
C LYS A 95 26.45 22.99 10.60
N VAL A 96 25.77 22.15 11.38
CA VAL A 96 25.05 22.55 12.58
C VAL A 96 25.90 22.35 13.82
N GLN A 97 26.56 21.20 13.94
CA GLN A 97 27.34 20.87 15.13
C GLN A 97 28.46 19.86 14.87
N THR A 98 29.29 19.64 15.90
CA THR A 98 30.31 18.58 15.90
C THR A 98 29.83 17.39 16.72
N TYR A 99 30.14 16.19 16.24
CA TYR A 99 29.74 14.90 16.80
C TYR A 99 30.98 14.12 17.20
N GLU A 100 31.11 13.79 18.48
CA GLU A 100 32.16 12.89 18.96
C GLU A 100 31.71 11.44 18.86
N PHE A 101 32.63 10.52 18.59
CA PHE A 101 32.31 9.10 18.47
C PHE A 101 33.38 8.20 19.07
N ASP A 102 32.96 7.04 19.60
CA ASP A 102 33.85 5.91 19.86
C ASP A 102 33.89 4.96 18.66
N TYR A 103 32.75 4.80 18.01
CA TYR A 103 32.53 3.99 16.80
C TYR A 103 31.78 4.81 15.75
N ILE A 104 32.16 4.67 14.48
CA ILE A 104 31.50 5.34 13.38
C ILE A 104 31.12 4.34 12.28
N ILE A 105 29.88 4.42 11.80
CA ILE A 105 29.36 3.66 10.66
C ILE A 105 29.21 4.61 9.48
N LEU A 106 29.92 4.34 8.40
CA LEU A 106 29.87 5.09 7.14
C LEU A 106 28.85 4.43 6.21
N GLY A 107 27.69 5.05 6.03
CA GLY A 107 26.59 4.63 5.17
C GLY A 107 26.16 5.74 4.20
N VAL A 108 27.13 6.48 3.67
CA VAL A 108 26.92 7.72 2.87
C VAL A 108 26.55 7.46 1.40
N GLY A 109 26.33 6.20 1.01
CA GLY A 109 25.79 5.80 -0.28
C GLY A 109 26.70 6.06 -1.48
N ALA A 110 26.16 5.79 -2.66
CA ALA A 110 26.83 5.96 -3.95
C ALA A 110 26.35 7.22 -4.69
N GLU A 111 27.01 7.52 -5.80
CA GLU A 111 26.64 8.53 -6.78
C GLU A 111 26.83 8.01 -8.22
N PRO A 112 26.25 8.67 -9.23
CA PRO A 112 26.41 8.28 -10.63
C PRO A 112 27.88 8.21 -11.08
N GLU A 113 28.21 7.21 -11.90
CA GLU A 113 29.52 7.06 -12.54
C GLU A 113 29.37 7.24 -14.05
N PHE A 114 30.14 8.18 -14.61
CA PHE A 114 30.10 8.55 -16.04
C PHE A 114 31.26 7.95 -16.84
N PHE A 115 32.20 7.25 -16.18
CA PHE A 115 33.35 6.58 -16.79
C PHE A 115 34.28 7.52 -17.59
N GLY A 116 34.25 8.82 -17.31
CA GLY A 116 35.02 9.83 -18.03
C GLY A 116 34.56 10.04 -19.48
N ILE A 117 33.34 9.62 -19.84
CA ILE A 117 32.79 9.81 -21.18
C ILE A 117 32.47 11.31 -21.36
N PRO A 118 33.07 12.00 -22.35
CA PRO A 118 32.94 13.45 -22.50
C PRO A 118 31.49 13.92 -22.65
N GLY A 119 31.13 14.98 -21.92
CA GLY A 119 29.84 15.65 -22.06
C GLY A 119 28.64 14.92 -21.45
N VAL A 120 28.77 13.66 -21.01
CA VAL A 120 27.65 12.89 -20.45
C VAL A 120 27.22 13.48 -19.11
N ALA A 121 28.15 13.87 -18.24
CA ALA A 121 27.82 14.42 -16.94
C ALA A 121 27.06 15.76 -17.04
N GLU A 122 27.35 16.55 -18.07
CA GLU A 122 26.80 17.88 -18.30
C GLU A 122 25.46 17.84 -19.07
N ASN A 123 25.27 16.85 -19.94
CA ASN A 123 24.13 16.78 -20.87
C ASN A 123 23.15 15.64 -20.57
N SER A 124 23.26 14.97 -19.41
CA SER A 124 22.35 13.91 -19.01
C SER A 124 21.73 14.13 -17.63
N PHE A 125 20.53 13.60 -17.46
CA PHE A 125 19.92 13.36 -16.16
C PHE A 125 20.48 12.07 -15.56
N THR A 126 20.58 12.03 -14.24
CA THR A 126 20.84 10.80 -13.50
C THR A 126 19.57 10.35 -12.80
N LEU A 127 19.50 9.09 -12.35
CA LEU A 127 18.44 8.62 -11.47
C LEU A 127 19.05 7.93 -10.25
N TRP A 128 19.62 8.73 -9.35
CA TRP A 128 20.25 8.22 -8.13
C TRP A 128 19.89 9.03 -6.88
N SER A 129 18.96 9.96 -6.99
CA SER A 129 18.45 10.71 -5.84
C SER A 129 16.96 11.00 -5.98
N PHE A 130 16.33 11.35 -4.87
CA PHE A 130 14.95 11.85 -4.90
C PHE A 130 14.81 13.08 -5.81
N GLU A 131 15.76 14.01 -5.75
CA GLU A 131 15.77 15.24 -6.55
C GLU A 131 15.94 14.94 -8.02
N ASP A 132 16.76 13.94 -8.36
CA ASP A 132 16.90 13.44 -9.72
C ASP A 132 15.56 12.95 -10.27
N ALA A 133 14.82 12.15 -9.49
CA ALA A 133 13.50 11.67 -9.89
C ALA A 133 12.51 12.83 -10.12
N ILE A 134 12.50 13.83 -9.24
CA ILE A 134 11.66 15.03 -9.40
C ILE A 134 12.06 15.86 -10.62
N LYS A 135 13.36 16.06 -10.85
CA LYS A 135 13.87 16.77 -12.04
C LYS A 135 13.45 16.06 -13.32
N ILE A 136 13.63 14.74 -13.39
CA ILE A 136 13.22 13.94 -14.54
C ILE A 136 11.72 14.04 -14.78
N ARG A 137 10.90 13.88 -13.73
CA ARG A 137 9.44 13.99 -13.82
C ARG A 137 9.01 15.33 -14.43
N ASN A 138 9.52 16.43 -13.88
CA ASN A 138 9.18 17.79 -14.34
C ASN A 138 9.64 18.02 -15.77
N HIS A 139 10.89 17.63 -16.09
CA HIS A 139 11.45 17.76 -17.42
C HIS A 139 10.63 17.01 -18.47
N ILE A 140 10.24 15.75 -18.20
CA ILE A 140 9.42 14.98 -19.13
C ILE A 140 8.07 15.66 -19.36
N GLU A 141 7.38 16.10 -18.30
CA GLU A 141 6.10 16.81 -18.43
C GLU A 141 6.23 18.08 -19.27
N GLU A 142 7.30 18.84 -19.05
CA GLU A 142 7.64 20.04 -19.81
C GLU A 142 7.93 19.73 -21.29
N LYS A 143 8.73 18.70 -21.60
CA LYS A 143 9.02 18.32 -23.00
C LYS A 143 7.76 17.90 -23.75
N PHE A 144 6.85 17.18 -23.10
CA PHE A 144 5.55 16.83 -23.68
C PHE A 144 4.67 18.06 -23.93
N TYR A 145 4.67 19.03 -23.01
CA TYR A 145 3.96 20.29 -23.17
C TYR A 145 4.55 21.12 -24.32
N GLU A 146 5.86 21.33 -24.36
CA GLU A 146 6.55 22.04 -25.45
C GLU A 146 6.28 21.38 -26.81
N ALA A 147 6.38 20.05 -26.89
CA ALA A 147 6.11 19.30 -28.11
C ALA A 147 4.66 19.41 -28.60
N SER A 148 3.71 19.75 -27.72
CA SER A 148 2.31 20.00 -28.09
C SER A 148 2.10 21.36 -28.73
N LEU A 149 3.03 22.30 -28.51
CA LEU A 149 3.01 23.64 -29.08
C LEU A 149 3.94 23.78 -30.29
N GLU A 150 4.89 22.85 -30.45
CA GLU A 150 5.90 22.90 -31.50
C GLU A 150 5.31 22.53 -32.88
N THR A 151 5.65 23.35 -33.87
CA THR A 151 5.17 23.22 -35.26
C THR A 151 6.26 22.66 -36.19
N ASP A 152 7.53 22.84 -35.83
CA ASP A 152 8.65 22.26 -36.54
C ASP A 152 8.74 20.75 -36.26
N PRO A 153 8.55 19.88 -37.26
CA PRO A 153 8.50 18.44 -37.08
C PRO A 153 9.82 17.86 -36.54
N ASP A 154 10.97 18.43 -36.91
CA ASP A 154 12.27 17.93 -36.47
C ASP A 154 12.52 18.27 -35.00
N LYS A 155 12.21 19.51 -34.58
CA LYS A 155 12.26 19.89 -33.16
C LYS A 155 11.27 19.08 -32.32
N ARG A 156 10.05 18.92 -32.80
CA ARG A 156 9.01 18.12 -32.12
C ARG A 156 9.47 16.68 -31.93
N LYS A 157 10.12 16.08 -32.92
CA LYS A 157 10.72 14.75 -32.82
C LYS A 157 11.83 14.68 -31.77
N ARG A 158 12.70 15.70 -31.66
CA ARG A 158 13.73 15.75 -30.61
C ARG A 158 13.14 15.86 -29.21
N LEU A 159 12.11 16.70 -29.03
CA LEU A 159 11.38 16.86 -27.76
C LEU A 159 10.67 15.55 -27.33
N LEU A 160 10.15 14.79 -28.29
CA LEU A 160 9.45 13.52 -28.06
C LEU A 160 10.36 12.28 -28.17
N SER A 161 11.67 12.47 -28.22
CA SER A 161 12.64 11.37 -28.11
C SER A 161 13.16 11.33 -26.67
N PHE A 162 13.03 10.17 -26.03
CA PHE A 162 13.45 9.93 -24.66
C PHE A 162 14.48 8.80 -24.65
N VAL A 163 15.72 9.11 -24.28
CA VAL A 163 16.84 8.17 -24.32
C VAL A 163 17.24 7.79 -22.89
N VAL A 164 17.28 6.49 -22.60
CA VAL A 164 17.85 5.94 -21.38
C VAL A 164 19.09 5.11 -21.73
N ALA A 165 20.24 5.49 -21.21
CA ALA A 165 21.47 4.71 -21.35
C ALA A 165 21.60 3.68 -20.23
N GLY A 166 21.97 2.46 -20.62
CA GLY A 166 22.08 1.28 -19.78
C GLY A 166 20.79 0.47 -19.77
N ALA A 167 20.89 -0.82 -20.08
CA ALA A 167 19.82 -1.81 -20.01
C ALA A 167 19.97 -2.72 -18.77
N GLY A 168 20.55 -2.17 -17.70
CA GLY A 168 20.56 -2.80 -16.37
C GLY A 168 19.22 -2.64 -15.64
N PHE A 169 19.20 -2.92 -14.33
CA PHE A 169 18.00 -2.79 -13.48
C PHE A 169 17.31 -1.44 -13.64
N THR A 170 17.99 -0.39 -13.20
CA THR A 170 17.44 0.97 -13.15
C THR A 170 17.02 1.47 -14.52
N GLY A 171 17.80 1.19 -15.56
CA GLY A 171 17.48 1.60 -16.93
C GLY A 171 16.21 0.96 -17.46
N ILE A 172 16.04 -0.36 -17.28
CA ILE A 172 14.83 -1.07 -17.72
C ILE A 172 13.60 -0.68 -16.91
N GLU A 173 13.75 -0.47 -15.59
CA GLU A 173 12.64 0.04 -14.77
C GLU A 173 12.21 1.43 -15.25
N MET A 174 13.16 2.34 -15.50
CA MET A 174 12.87 3.67 -16.06
C MET A 174 12.20 3.61 -17.43
N ILE A 175 12.69 2.77 -18.34
CA ILE A 175 12.08 2.58 -19.65
C ILE A 175 10.62 2.12 -19.50
N GLY A 176 10.37 1.17 -18.61
CA GLY A 176 9.02 0.70 -18.30
C GLY A 176 8.09 1.85 -17.88
N GLU A 177 8.56 2.70 -16.97
CA GLU A 177 7.80 3.86 -16.51
C GLU A 177 7.59 4.91 -17.62
N LEU A 178 8.59 5.18 -18.45
CA LEU A 178 8.48 6.10 -19.60
C LEU A 178 7.44 5.61 -20.62
N LEU A 179 7.36 4.30 -20.87
CA LEU A 179 6.40 3.71 -21.80
C LEU A 179 4.95 3.90 -21.32
N ASP A 180 4.69 3.70 -20.02
CA ASP A 180 3.37 3.96 -19.44
C ASP A 180 3.06 5.45 -19.38
N TYR A 181 4.07 6.27 -19.08
CA TYR A 181 3.92 7.71 -18.95
C TYR A 181 3.67 8.40 -20.30
N ARG A 182 4.33 7.94 -21.37
CA ARG A 182 4.03 8.30 -22.77
C ARG A 182 2.55 8.21 -23.04
N ASP A 183 1.94 7.06 -22.75
CA ASP A 183 0.54 6.81 -23.07
C ASP A 183 -0.39 7.79 -22.32
N VAL A 184 -0.03 8.19 -21.09
CA VAL A 184 -0.74 9.22 -20.31
C VAL A 184 -0.56 10.61 -20.92
N MET A 185 0.67 10.99 -21.25
CA MET A 185 0.99 12.33 -21.74
C MET A 185 0.45 12.59 -23.15
N CYS A 186 0.50 11.59 -24.04
CA CYS A 186 -0.11 11.68 -25.36
C CYS A 186 -1.62 11.93 -25.27
N ARG A 187 -2.32 11.30 -24.31
CA ARG A 187 -3.75 11.59 -24.05
C ARG A 187 -3.97 12.99 -23.47
N LYS A 188 -3.10 13.44 -22.56
CA LYS A 188 -3.19 14.76 -21.91
C LYS A 188 -3.01 15.90 -22.91
N TYR A 189 -2.06 15.76 -23.84
CA TYR A 189 -1.66 16.81 -24.78
C TYR A 189 -2.07 16.54 -26.23
N PHE A 190 -2.94 15.55 -26.47
CA PHE A 190 -3.48 15.20 -27.80
C PHE A 190 -2.40 14.89 -28.86
N LEU A 191 -1.30 14.24 -28.46
CA LEU A 191 -0.21 13.82 -29.35
C LEU A 191 -0.45 12.40 -29.88
N ASP A 192 0.00 12.08 -31.09
CA ASP A 192 -0.01 10.69 -31.57
C ASP A 192 1.10 9.89 -30.85
N PRO A 193 0.78 8.79 -30.14
CA PRO A 193 1.77 7.93 -29.52
C PRO A 193 2.85 7.38 -30.47
N LYS A 194 2.63 7.39 -31.79
CA LYS A 194 3.64 7.01 -32.79
C LYS A 194 4.75 8.03 -32.97
N GLU A 195 4.53 9.29 -32.60
CA GLU A 195 5.55 10.35 -32.67
C GLU A 195 6.57 10.24 -31.54
N VAL A 196 6.20 9.60 -30.44
CA VAL A 196 7.05 9.47 -29.25
C VAL A 196 7.97 8.27 -29.38
N ARG A 197 9.27 8.53 -29.23
CA ARG A 197 10.32 7.51 -29.25
C ARG A 197 10.88 7.31 -27.85
N VAL A 198 10.87 6.07 -27.38
CA VAL A 198 11.51 5.68 -26.12
C VAL A 198 12.61 4.71 -26.48
N LEU A 199 13.86 5.12 -26.25
CA LEU A 199 15.05 4.40 -26.66
C LEU A 199 15.85 3.94 -25.44
N ASN A 200 16.31 2.69 -25.47
CA ASN A 200 17.26 2.18 -24.50
C ASN A 200 18.57 1.80 -25.19
N ILE A 201 19.67 2.47 -24.82
CA ILE A 201 20.98 2.29 -25.45
C ILE A 201 21.89 1.53 -24.50
N GLU A 202 22.41 0.38 -24.94
CA GLU A 202 23.25 -0.51 -24.14
C GLU A 202 24.50 -0.93 -24.91
N ALA A 203 25.66 -0.83 -24.24
CA ALA A 203 26.94 -1.22 -24.80
C ALA A 203 27.10 -2.74 -24.91
N LEU A 204 26.44 -3.50 -24.03
CA LEU A 204 26.44 -4.95 -23.97
C LEU A 204 25.49 -5.60 -24.99
N PRO A 205 25.67 -6.90 -25.29
CA PRO A 205 24.84 -7.62 -26.27
C PRO A 205 23.47 -8.04 -25.75
N SER A 206 23.10 -7.71 -24.50
CA SER A 206 21.83 -8.15 -23.90
C SER A 206 21.35 -7.21 -22.80
N ILE A 207 20.04 -7.09 -22.64
CA ILE A 207 19.44 -6.43 -21.48
C ILE A 207 19.55 -7.31 -20.23
N LEU A 208 19.50 -6.68 -19.05
CA LEU A 208 19.45 -7.33 -17.73
C LEU A 208 20.45 -8.50 -17.62
N PRO A 209 21.77 -8.27 -17.81
CA PRO A 209 22.78 -9.33 -17.91
C PRO A 209 22.90 -10.19 -16.63
N ILE A 210 22.38 -9.70 -15.51
CA ILE A 210 22.30 -10.41 -14.23
C ILE A 210 21.19 -11.48 -14.19
N LEU A 211 20.20 -11.37 -15.07
CA LEU A 211 19.13 -12.35 -15.19
C LEU A 211 19.52 -13.43 -16.19
N GLU A 212 18.95 -14.61 -15.98
CA GLU A 212 19.07 -15.69 -16.94
C GLU A 212 18.28 -15.39 -18.22
N GLU A 213 18.75 -15.97 -19.33
CA GLU A 213 18.22 -15.75 -20.67
C GLU A 213 16.69 -15.89 -20.81
N PRO A 214 16.01 -16.89 -20.19
CA PRO A 214 14.55 -17.01 -20.33
C PRO A 214 13.77 -15.80 -19.79
N LEU A 215 14.28 -15.14 -18.76
CA LEU A 215 13.66 -13.92 -18.21
C LEU A 215 13.99 -12.70 -19.07
N ARG A 216 15.22 -12.61 -19.57
CA ARG A 216 15.63 -11.55 -20.49
C ARG A 216 14.79 -11.56 -21.77
N ALA A 217 14.62 -12.71 -22.41
CA ALA A 217 13.82 -12.85 -23.63
C ALA A 217 12.35 -12.42 -23.42
N LYS A 218 11.77 -12.70 -22.25
CA LYS A 218 10.42 -12.24 -21.88
C LYS A 218 10.36 -10.71 -21.72
N ALA A 219 11.35 -10.12 -21.08
CA ALA A 219 11.46 -8.66 -20.93
C ALA A 219 11.64 -7.97 -22.29
N GLU A 220 12.53 -8.46 -23.15
CA GLU A 220 12.76 -7.94 -24.51
C GLU A 220 11.47 -7.99 -25.35
N LYS A 221 10.78 -9.14 -25.35
CA LYS A 221 9.50 -9.30 -26.06
C LYS A 221 8.44 -8.31 -25.56
N TYR A 222 8.40 -8.04 -24.25
CA TYR A 222 7.49 -7.06 -23.69
C TYR A 222 7.83 -5.63 -24.13
N LEU A 223 9.10 -5.24 -24.05
CA LEU A 223 9.58 -3.92 -24.48
C LEU A 223 9.31 -3.66 -25.96
N GLN A 224 9.58 -4.64 -26.83
CA GLN A 224 9.26 -4.59 -28.26
C GLN A 224 7.76 -4.40 -28.49
N LYS A 225 6.91 -5.17 -27.78
CA LYS A 225 5.45 -5.03 -27.86
C LYS A 225 4.97 -3.63 -27.45
N ARG A 226 5.66 -2.97 -26.52
CA ARG A 226 5.36 -1.60 -26.07
C ARG A 226 6.00 -0.50 -26.95
N ARG A 227 6.69 -0.87 -28.04
CA ARG A 227 7.40 0.03 -28.97
C ARG A 227 8.57 0.79 -28.30
N CYS A 228 9.37 0.06 -27.52
CA CYS A 228 10.67 0.53 -27.07
C CYS A 228 11.74 0.15 -28.10
N ASP A 229 12.57 1.10 -28.49
CA ASP A 229 13.71 0.89 -29.37
C ASP A 229 14.93 0.50 -28.51
N VAL A 230 15.25 -0.80 -28.46
CA VAL A 230 16.40 -1.30 -27.69
C VAL A 230 17.61 -1.43 -28.62
N MET A 231 18.63 -0.60 -28.39
CA MET A 231 19.88 -0.56 -29.14
C MET A 231 20.98 -1.27 -28.33
N LEU A 232 21.21 -2.55 -28.62
CA LEU A 232 22.28 -3.35 -28.01
C LEU A 232 23.60 -3.15 -28.78
N ASN A 233 24.72 -3.55 -28.17
CA ASN A 233 26.06 -3.39 -28.75
C ASN A 233 26.38 -1.93 -29.18
N SER A 234 25.72 -0.97 -28.54
CA SER A 234 25.72 0.45 -28.91
C SER A 234 26.37 1.25 -27.80
N ALA A 235 27.70 1.32 -27.83
CA ALA A 235 28.47 2.05 -26.83
C ALA A 235 28.37 3.57 -27.07
N ILE A 236 28.02 4.31 -26.01
CA ILE A 236 28.05 5.78 -26.00
C ILE A 236 29.48 6.25 -25.78
N ILE A 237 29.94 7.19 -26.61
CA ILE A 237 31.30 7.75 -26.56
C ILE A 237 31.33 9.24 -26.21
N GLY A 238 30.17 9.89 -26.19
CA GLY A 238 30.04 11.29 -25.79
C GLY A 238 28.60 11.76 -25.81
N ALA A 239 28.36 12.95 -25.27
CA ALA A 239 27.11 13.67 -25.40
C ALA A 239 27.37 15.16 -25.64
N GLU A 240 26.52 15.77 -26.46
CA GLU A 240 26.46 17.21 -26.72
C GLU A 240 25.05 17.70 -26.38
N PRO A 241 24.80 19.01 -26.27
CA PRO A 241 23.44 19.53 -26.11
C PRO A 241 22.52 18.99 -27.21
N GLY A 242 21.47 18.26 -26.80
CA GLY A 242 20.48 17.68 -27.71
C GLY A 242 20.91 16.38 -28.42
N LYS A 243 22.10 15.81 -28.13
CA LYS A 243 22.68 14.69 -28.91
C LYS A 243 23.44 13.68 -28.06
N VAL A 244 23.22 12.40 -28.35
CA VAL A 244 24.02 11.27 -27.83
C VAL A 244 24.87 10.69 -28.95
N LEU A 245 26.18 10.59 -28.72
CA LEU A 245 27.17 10.15 -29.72
C LEU A 245 27.52 8.67 -29.50
N LEU A 246 27.28 7.84 -30.52
CA LEU A 246 27.58 6.41 -30.46
C LEU A 246 28.91 6.07 -31.13
N LYS A 247 29.55 4.99 -30.67
CA LYS A 247 30.81 4.47 -31.24
C LYS A 247 30.70 4.11 -32.73
N SER A 248 29.49 3.77 -33.20
CA SER A 248 29.21 3.49 -34.60
C SER A 248 29.31 4.72 -35.51
N GLY A 249 29.36 5.93 -34.94
CA GLY A 249 29.21 7.19 -35.66
C GLY A 249 27.75 7.68 -35.77
N GLU A 250 26.79 6.87 -35.32
CA GLU A 250 25.38 7.27 -35.23
C GLU A 250 25.19 8.34 -34.15
N ILE A 251 24.34 9.33 -34.44
CA ILE A 251 23.96 10.40 -33.52
C ILE A 251 22.48 10.25 -33.23
N VAL A 252 22.14 10.11 -31.94
CA VAL A 252 20.74 10.07 -31.48
C VAL A 252 20.38 11.44 -30.93
N GLU A 253 19.50 12.15 -31.64
CA GLU A 253 19.01 13.46 -31.20
C GLU A 253 17.89 13.31 -30.17
N THR A 254 18.01 14.03 -29.06
CA THR A 254 17.08 13.96 -27.92
C THR A 254 17.23 15.17 -27.01
N GLU A 255 16.11 15.73 -26.54
CA GLU A 255 16.12 16.71 -25.45
C GLU A 255 16.04 16.05 -24.06
N THR A 256 15.90 14.72 -24.01
CA THR A 256 15.88 13.95 -22.75
C THR A 256 16.85 12.79 -22.82
N PHE A 257 17.97 12.91 -22.10
CA PHE A 257 18.98 11.87 -21.99
C PHE A 257 19.17 11.47 -20.53
N ILE A 258 18.87 10.23 -20.17
CA ILE A 258 18.93 9.71 -18.79
C ILE A 258 20.02 8.65 -18.70
N TRP A 259 21.00 8.85 -17.82
CA TRP A 259 22.14 7.99 -17.60
C TRP A 259 21.92 7.03 -16.43
N THR A 260 21.99 5.72 -16.70
CA THR A 260 21.84 4.65 -15.70
C THR A 260 22.93 3.56 -15.76
N CYS A 261 24.04 3.83 -16.47
CA CYS A 261 25.05 2.79 -16.78
C CYS A 261 25.99 2.42 -15.61
N GLY A 262 25.92 3.10 -14.48
CA GLY A 262 26.72 2.72 -13.31
C GLY A 262 26.79 3.76 -12.22
N VAL A 263 27.35 3.30 -11.10
CA VAL A 263 27.54 4.10 -9.88
C VAL A 263 28.90 3.85 -9.28
N LYS A 264 29.33 4.79 -8.44
CA LYS A 264 30.55 4.78 -7.64
C LYS A 264 30.24 5.19 -6.20
N GLY A 265 31.13 4.90 -5.26
CA GLY A 265 30.99 5.45 -3.90
C GLY A 265 30.90 6.99 -3.95
N SER A 266 30.14 7.59 -3.04
CA SER A 266 29.94 9.04 -3.04
C SER A 266 31.28 9.80 -2.99
N SER A 267 31.32 10.98 -3.61
CA SER A 267 32.50 11.85 -3.58
C SER A 267 32.93 12.18 -2.15
N PHE A 268 31.96 12.30 -1.23
CA PHE A 268 32.23 12.46 0.20
C PHE A 268 33.04 11.28 0.76
N ALA A 269 32.70 10.02 0.42
CA ALA A 269 33.45 8.85 0.86
C ALA A 269 34.92 8.89 0.39
N GLY A 270 35.16 9.34 -0.84
CA GLY A 270 36.52 9.52 -1.38
C GLY A 270 37.34 10.61 -0.70
N GLN A 271 36.67 11.61 -0.08
CA GLN A 271 37.32 12.73 0.61
C GLN A 271 37.66 12.45 2.07
N LEU A 272 37.25 11.31 2.62
CA LEU A 272 37.49 10.95 4.03
C LEU A 272 38.95 10.59 4.35
N GLY A 273 39.84 10.47 3.35
CA GLY A 273 41.25 10.12 3.59
C GLY A 273 41.45 8.69 4.12
N LEU A 274 40.44 7.83 3.92
CA LEU A 274 40.53 6.39 4.14
C LEU A 274 41.07 5.71 2.88
N PRO A 275 41.73 4.55 3.00
CA PRO A 275 42.09 3.74 1.84
C PRO A 275 40.83 3.43 1.02
N THR A 276 40.90 3.74 -0.27
CA THR A 276 39.81 3.53 -1.21
C THR A 276 40.29 2.65 -2.36
N GLY A 277 39.45 1.67 -2.70
CA GLY A 277 39.59 0.88 -3.89
C GLY A 277 39.06 1.61 -5.13
N LYS A 278 38.71 0.84 -6.15
CA LYS A 278 38.16 1.40 -7.39
C LYS A 278 36.83 2.13 -7.14
N ARG A 279 36.62 3.24 -7.84
CA ARG A 279 35.33 3.99 -7.85
C ARG A 279 34.89 4.45 -6.46
N ASN A 280 35.81 5.05 -5.68
CA ASN A 280 35.53 5.66 -4.36
C ASN A 280 34.90 4.72 -3.32
N ARG A 281 35.10 3.41 -3.45
CA ARG A 281 34.66 2.44 -2.43
C ARG A 281 35.74 2.30 -1.38
N ILE A 282 35.39 2.38 -0.10
CA ILE A 282 36.33 2.35 1.02
C ILE A 282 36.76 0.91 1.27
N ASP A 283 38.06 0.66 1.31
CA ASP A 283 38.59 -0.67 1.56
C ASP A 283 38.25 -1.13 2.98
N CYS A 284 37.67 -2.32 3.08
CA CYS A 284 37.29 -2.92 4.35
C CYS A 284 37.58 -4.42 4.39
N ASP A 285 37.73 -4.95 5.61
CA ASP A 285 37.95 -6.36 5.86
C ASP A 285 36.63 -7.16 5.91
N MET A 286 36.73 -8.47 6.22
CA MET A 286 35.56 -9.35 6.35
C MET A 286 34.65 -8.97 7.55
N GLU A 287 35.13 -8.20 8.51
CA GLU A 287 34.31 -7.64 9.60
C GLU A 287 33.68 -6.30 9.22
N LEU A 288 33.95 -5.83 8.00
CA LEU A 288 33.56 -4.54 7.42
C LEU A 288 34.15 -3.32 8.13
N LYS A 289 35.29 -3.50 8.80
CA LYS A 289 36.09 -2.41 9.35
C LYS A 289 36.93 -1.79 8.25
N SER A 290 37.15 -0.48 8.35
CA SER A 290 38.17 0.19 7.56
C SER A 290 39.53 -0.46 7.82
N THR A 291 40.32 -0.64 6.77
CA THR A 291 41.69 -1.16 6.88
C THR A 291 42.64 -0.23 7.66
N LYS A 292 42.27 1.02 7.89
CA LYS A 292 43.08 2.02 8.62
C LYS A 292 42.71 2.18 10.09
N TYR A 293 41.42 2.15 10.41
CA TYR A 293 40.91 2.42 11.77
C TYR A 293 39.92 1.33 12.23
N PRO A 294 40.17 0.64 13.36
CA PRO A 294 39.37 -0.51 13.78
C PRO A 294 37.98 -0.15 14.35
N PHE A 295 37.73 1.14 14.56
CA PHE A 295 36.46 1.70 15.04
C PHE A 295 35.60 2.34 13.93
N VAL A 296 36.09 2.28 12.68
CA VAL A 296 35.38 2.78 11.49
C VAL A 296 34.81 1.58 10.75
N TYR A 297 33.50 1.58 10.54
CA TYR A 297 32.79 0.52 9.83
C TYR A 297 32.15 1.06 8.55
N VAL A 298 32.04 0.22 7.53
CA VAL A 298 31.59 0.61 6.18
C VAL A 298 30.40 -0.25 5.76
N VAL A 299 29.28 0.39 5.39
CA VAL A 299 28.05 -0.32 4.99
C VAL A 299 27.52 0.12 3.63
N GLY A 300 26.79 -0.77 2.96
CA GLY A 300 26.13 -0.49 1.69
C GLY A 300 27.10 -0.23 0.53
N ASP A 301 26.72 0.69 -0.35
CA ASP A 301 27.35 0.82 -1.67
C ASP A 301 28.80 1.34 -1.65
N ILE A 302 29.26 1.86 -0.51
CA ILE A 302 30.63 2.33 -0.33
C ILE A 302 31.58 1.23 0.17
N SER A 303 31.10 0.04 0.53
CA SER A 303 31.94 -1.07 0.98
C SER A 303 32.83 -1.58 -0.17
N GLY A 304 34.14 -1.45 -0.06
CA GLY A 304 35.15 -1.87 -1.04
C GLY A 304 35.58 -3.33 -0.95
N LEU A 305 34.89 -4.15 -0.16
CA LEU A 305 35.22 -5.57 0.02
C LEU A 305 35.16 -6.35 -1.31
N MET A 306 36.20 -7.15 -1.55
CA MET A 306 36.29 -8.07 -2.68
C MET A 306 36.12 -9.51 -2.17
N LEU A 307 35.10 -10.21 -2.65
CA LEU A 307 34.85 -11.62 -2.36
C LEU A 307 35.16 -12.44 -3.60
N GLU A 308 36.08 -13.40 -3.50
CA GLU A 308 36.47 -14.27 -4.62
C GLU A 308 36.86 -13.49 -5.89
N GLY A 309 37.54 -12.34 -5.70
CA GLY A 309 37.95 -11.46 -6.79
C GLY A 309 36.83 -10.60 -7.40
N LYS A 310 35.61 -10.65 -6.86
CA LYS A 310 34.46 -9.85 -7.29
C LYS A 310 34.11 -8.78 -6.26
N PRO A 311 33.81 -7.54 -6.68
CA PRO A 311 33.32 -6.52 -5.75
C PRO A 311 31.91 -6.86 -5.27
N LEU A 312 31.55 -6.42 -4.06
CA LEU A 312 30.16 -6.55 -3.59
C LEU A 312 29.19 -5.82 -4.55
N ALA A 313 28.03 -6.43 -4.78
CA ALA A 313 26.93 -5.82 -5.51
C ALA A 313 26.38 -4.61 -4.73
N GLN A 314 26.08 -3.52 -5.44
CA GLN A 314 25.51 -2.29 -4.88
C GLN A 314 23.98 -2.39 -4.92
N ILE A 315 23.44 -3.19 -4.00
CA ILE A 315 22.02 -3.50 -3.88
C ILE A 315 21.57 -3.42 -2.42
N VAL A 316 20.27 -3.29 -2.20
CA VAL A 316 19.66 -3.19 -0.87
C VAL A 316 20.02 -4.36 0.04
N GLU A 317 20.01 -5.59 -0.48
CA GLU A 317 20.37 -6.77 0.31
C GLU A 317 21.81 -6.70 0.85
N THR A 318 22.77 -6.24 0.03
CA THR A 318 24.15 -6.01 0.48
C THR A 318 24.17 -4.96 1.58
N ALA A 319 23.40 -3.87 1.46
CA ALA A 319 23.31 -2.86 2.51
C ALA A 319 22.77 -3.41 3.83
N HIS A 320 21.81 -4.35 3.80
CA HIS A 320 21.31 -5.01 5.00
C HIS A 320 22.32 -5.98 5.60
N PHE A 321 22.90 -6.88 4.80
CA PHE A 321 23.88 -7.84 5.32
C PHE A 321 25.12 -7.15 5.88
N THR A 322 25.57 -6.06 5.24
CA THR A 322 26.69 -5.28 5.76
C THR A 322 26.32 -4.59 7.07
N ALA A 323 25.14 -3.98 7.15
CA ALA A 323 24.63 -3.39 8.38
C ALA A 323 24.47 -4.41 9.53
N GLU A 324 24.02 -5.63 9.24
CA GLU A 324 23.91 -6.70 10.24
C GLU A 324 25.26 -7.13 10.81
N ALA A 325 26.24 -7.36 9.95
CA ALA A 325 27.59 -7.72 10.38
C ALA A 325 28.21 -6.60 11.22
N VAL A 326 28.13 -5.35 10.74
CA VAL A 326 28.65 -4.17 11.45
C VAL A 326 27.98 -3.99 12.81
N ALA A 327 26.65 -4.05 12.88
CA ALA A 327 25.93 -3.85 14.14
C ALA A 327 26.28 -4.94 15.16
N LYS A 328 26.37 -6.21 14.74
CA LYS A 328 26.79 -7.32 15.61
C LYS A 328 28.24 -7.16 16.08
N ASN A 329 29.14 -6.69 15.22
CA ASN A 329 30.54 -6.46 15.58
C ASN A 329 30.70 -5.31 16.58
N ILE A 330 29.96 -4.21 16.42
CA ILE A 330 29.94 -3.13 17.42
C ILE A 330 29.36 -3.63 18.75
N ILE A 331 28.32 -4.46 18.71
CA ILE A 331 27.77 -5.09 19.93
C ILE A 331 28.83 -5.95 20.62
N ALA A 332 29.53 -6.82 19.88
CA ALA A 332 30.60 -7.65 20.42
C ALA A 332 31.77 -6.81 20.98
N ASP A 333 32.10 -5.68 20.34
CA ASP A 333 33.14 -4.76 20.81
C ASP A 333 32.76 -4.05 22.14
N ILE A 334 31.47 -3.86 22.42
CA ILE A 334 30.98 -3.17 23.64
C ILE A 334 30.66 -4.16 24.77
N ASP A 335 30.08 -5.31 24.44
CA ASP A 335 29.57 -6.30 25.41
C ASP A 335 30.54 -7.45 25.64
N GLY A 336 31.56 -7.60 24.78
CA GLY A 336 32.28 -8.84 24.61
C GLY A 336 31.45 -9.84 23.77
N GLY A 337 32.13 -10.82 23.19
CA GLY A 337 31.49 -11.86 22.39
C GLY A 337 32.28 -12.23 21.14
N GLU A 338 31.71 -13.11 20.34
CA GLU A 338 32.30 -13.53 19.07
C GLU A 338 32.00 -12.50 17.98
N ARG A 339 33.02 -12.14 17.21
CA ARG A 339 32.87 -11.28 16.05
C ARG A 339 32.37 -12.05 14.83
N HIS A 340 31.66 -11.36 13.96
CA HIS A 340 31.01 -11.91 12.79
C HIS A 340 31.70 -11.45 11.51
N GLN A 341 32.04 -12.43 10.67
CA GLN A 341 32.44 -12.19 9.30
C GLN A 341 31.23 -12.02 8.39
N PHE A 342 31.33 -11.09 7.44
CA PHE A 342 30.34 -10.86 6.41
C PHE A 342 30.23 -12.07 5.48
N LYS A 343 29.01 -12.56 5.29
CA LYS A 343 28.67 -13.60 4.32
C LYS A 343 27.40 -13.18 3.58
N PRO A 344 27.47 -12.86 2.28
CA PRO A 344 26.28 -12.46 1.53
C PRO A 344 25.39 -13.68 1.26
N ASN A 345 24.07 -13.49 1.32
CA ASN A 345 23.09 -14.49 0.89
C ASN A 345 21.98 -13.81 0.10
N TYR A 346 22.15 -13.68 -1.22
CA TYR A 346 21.22 -12.93 -2.07
C TYR A 346 19.98 -13.76 -2.38
N HIS A 347 18.78 -13.22 -2.14
CA HIS A 347 17.52 -13.94 -2.37
C HIS A 347 16.97 -13.78 -3.78
N GLY A 348 17.54 -12.85 -4.57
CA GLY A 348 17.23 -12.69 -5.98
C GLY A 348 16.82 -11.27 -6.36
N PHE A 349 16.19 -11.15 -7.52
CA PHE A 349 16.00 -9.88 -8.23
C PHE A 349 14.59 -9.79 -8.82
N MET A 350 13.94 -8.63 -8.65
CA MET A 350 12.65 -8.32 -9.25
C MET A 350 12.75 -6.98 -9.98
N ILE A 351 12.33 -6.97 -11.24
CA ILE A 351 12.43 -5.80 -12.12
C ILE A 351 11.02 -5.50 -12.62
N SER A 352 10.51 -4.30 -12.33
CA SER A 352 9.29 -3.80 -12.97
C SER A 352 9.59 -3.28 -14.38
N ILE A 353 8.65 -3.47 -15.30
CA ILE A 353 8.69 -2.86 -16.63
C ILE A 353 7.35 -2.14 -16.79
N GLY A 354 7.27 -0.97 -16.15
CA GLY A 354 6.04 -0.21 -15.96
C GLY A 354 5.13 -0.85 -14.91
N SER A 355 3.88 -0.43 -14.89
CA SER A 355 2.89 -0.82 -13.89
C SER A 355 2.30 -2.21 -14.09
N HIS A 356 2.43 -2.82 -15.28
CA HIS A 356 1.68 -4.02 -15.66
C HIS A 356 2.53 -5.25 -16.00
N TYR A 357 3.84 -5.12 -16.03
CA TYR A 357 4.73 -6.24 -16.30
C TYR A 357 5.99 -6.17 -15.46
N GLY A 358 6.57 -7.33 -15.20
CA GLY A 358 7.86 -7.45 -14.52
C GLY A 358 8.47 -8.82 -14.78
N VAL A 359 9.74 -8.95 -14.43
CA VAL A 359 10.47 -10.22 -14.42
C VAL A 359 11.14 -10.40 -13.08
N SER A 360 11.14 -11.63 -12.57
CA SER A 360 11.65 -11.92 -11.23
C SER A 360 12.36 -13.26 -11.22
N ASN A 361 13.49 -13.30 -10.52
CA ASN A 361 14.13 -14.51 -10.04
C ASN A 361 14.27 -14.37 -8.53
N ALA A 362 13.34 -14.93 -7.75
CA ALA A 362 13.31 -14.77 -6.30
C ALA A 362 13.17 -16.14 -5.62
N GLY A 363 14.06 -16.46 -4.69
CA GLY A 363 14.05 -17.75 -3.96
C GLY A 363 14.15 -18.97 -4.90
N GLY A 364 14.82 -18.84 -6.04
CA GLY A 364 14.90 -19.87 -7.09
C GLY A 364 13.68 -19.95 -8.01
N MET A 365 12.63 -19.17 -7.78
CA MET A 365 11.45 -19.11 -8.64
C MET A 365 11.61 -18.04 -9.73
N LYS A 366 11.50 -18.47 -11.00
CA LYS A 366 11.56 -17.61 -12.18
C LYS A 366 10.14 -17.26 -12.63
N THR A 367 9.72 -16.02 -12.41
CA THR A 367 8.36 -15.55 -12.69
C THR A 367 8.36 -14.32 -13.60
N SER A 368 7.23 -14.05 -14.24
CA SER A 368 7.06 -12.92 -15.17
C SER A 368 5.63 -12.40 -15.16
N GLY A 369 5.43 -11.15 -15.58
CA GLY A 369 4.12 -10.49 -15.61
C GLY A 369 3.58 -10.22 -14.21
N PHE A 370 2.28 -10.43 -14.02
CA PHE A 370 1.57 -10.14 -12.77
C PHE A 370 2.23 -10.79 -11.54
N LEU A 371 2.63 -12.06 -11.62
CA LEU A 371 3.21 -12.77 -10.48
C LEU A 371 4.58 -12.19 -10.08
N ALA A 372 5.37 -11.69 -11.03
CA ALA A 372 6.63 -11.02 -10.73
C ALA A 372 6.41 -9.69 -10.00
N LEU A 373 5.41 -8.90 -10.44
CA LEU A 373 5.04 -7.65 -9.77
C LEU A 373 4.48 -7.90 -8.37
N PHE A 374 3.63 -8.92 -8.21
CA PHE A 374 3.14 -9.33 -6.90
C PHE A 374 4.30 -9.64 -5.94
N ILE A 375 5.32 -10.38 -6.40
CA ILE A 375 6.51 -10.69 -5.59
C ILE A 375 7.30 -9.41 -5.26
N LYS A 376 7.51 -8.50 -6.22
CA LYS A 376 8.16 -7.19 -5.98
C LYS A 376 7.42 -6.42 -4.87
N HIS A 377 6.11 -6.23 -5.02
CA HIS A 377 5.32 -5.49 -4.02
C HIS A 377 5.26 -6.21 -2.67
N PHE A 378 5.22 -7.54 -2.64
CA PHE A 378 5.24 -8.32 -1.40
C PHE A 378 6.56 -8.13 -0.63
N ILE A 379 7.69 -8.14 -1.33
CA ILE A 379 9.01 -7.90 -0.72
C ILE A 379 9.12 -6.46 -0.21
N ASN A 380 8.59 -5.48 -0.93
CA ASN A 380 8.50 -4.10 -0.46
C ASN A 380 7.64 -3.98 0.81
N VAL A 381 6.47 -4.63 0.85
CA VAL A 381 5.62 -4.68 2.06
C VAL A 381 6.39 -5.32 3.22
N TRP A 382 7.09 -6.43 2.99
CA TRP A 382 7.90 -7.09 4.01
C TRP A 382 9.03 -6.18 4.52
N TYR A 383 9.70 -5.46 3.63
CA TYR A 383 10.73 -4.49 3.99
C TYR A 383 10.16 -3.35 4.87
N LEU A 384 9.08 -2.72 4.41
CA LEU A 384 8.43 -1.60 5.12
C LEU A 384 7.88 -2.01 6.49
N LEU A 385 7.32 -3.23 6.59
CA LEU A 385 6.90 -3.80 7.86
C LEU A 385 8.07 -3.91 8.84
N ASN A 386 9.25 -4.32 8.36
CA ASN A 386 10.44 -4.43 9.18
C ASN A 386 11.04 -3.08 9.58
N ILE A 387 10.96 -2.03 8.75
CA ILE A 387 11.58 -0.73 9.04
C ILE A 387 10.67 0.24 9.80
N ALA A 388 9.38 0.31 9.49
CA ALA A 388 8.47 1.32 10.03
C ALA A 388 7.10 0.75 10.48
N GLY A 389 6.89 -0.57 10.35
CA GLY A 389 5.71 -1.24 10.87
C GLY A 389 4.48 -1.12 9.97
N ILE A 390 3.31 -1.42 10.52
CA ILE A 390 2.06 -1.58 9.77
C ILE A 390 1.57 -0.25 9.18
N ASP A 391 1.80 0.87 9.86
CA ASP A 391 1.38 2.19 9.37
C ASP A 391 2.06 2.54 8.04
N GLN A 392 3.37 2.27 7.93
CA GLN A 392 4.10 2.49 6.68
C GLN A 392 3.67 1.52 5.58
N VAL A 393 3.37 0.27 5.93
CA VAL A 393 2.80 -0.70 4.98
C VAL A 393 1.46 -0.18 4.45
N TRP A 394 0.62 0.38 5.31
CA TRP A 394 -0.66 0.95 4.91
C TRP A 394 -0.49 2.16 3.98
N GLU A 395 0.49 3.03 4.23
CA GLU A 395 0.81 4.14 3.33
C GLU A 395 1.29 3.65 1.96
N TYR A 396 2.18 2.66 1.93
CA TYR A 396 2.62 2.05 0.69
C TYR A 396 1.46 1.42 -0.08
N LEU A 397 0.61 0.63 0.60
CA LEU A 397 -0.59 0.05 -0.03
C LEU A 397 -1.52 1.15 -0.57
N ARG A 398 -1.59 2.28 0.13
CA ARG A 398 -2.38 3.43 -0.34
C ARG A 398 -1.80 4.01 -1.62
N HIS A 399 -0.51 4.32 -1.65
CA HIS A 399 0.15 4.91 -2.81
C HIS A 399 0.20 3.95 -4.01
N GLU A 400 0.51 2.68 -3.80
CA GLU A 400 0.68 1.69 -4.88
C GLU A 400 -0.64 1.10 -5.42
N PHE A 401 -1.72 1.13 -4.63
CA PHE A 401 -2.97 0.44 -4.98
C PHE A 401 -4.22 1.32 -4.90
N LEU A 402 -4.37 2.14 -3.86
CA LEU A 402 -5.63 2.86 -3.59
C LEU A 402 -5.68 4.28 -4.18
N ASP A 403 -4.53 4.95 -4.30
CA ASP A 403 -4.44 6.34 -4.76
C ASP A 403 -3.86 6.46 -6.18
N MET A 404 -3.56 5.33 -6.82
CA MET A 404 -2.93 5.25 -8.13
C MET A 404 -3.82 5.84 -9.23
N LYS A 405 -3.25 6.74 -10.05
CA LYS A 405 -3.95 7.43 -11.13
C LYS A 405 -3.75 6.72 -12.48
N ASN A 406 -4.69 6.92 -13.41
CA ASN A 406 -4.60 6.51 -14.82
C ASN A 406 -4.45 5.00 -15.07
N ARG A 407 -5.07 4.13 -14.25
CA ARG A 407 -4.98 2.66 -14.34
C ARG A 407 -3.60 2.06 -14.14
N ARG A 408 -2.63 2.82 -13.63
CA ARG A 408 -1.22 2.38 -13.50
C ARG A 408 -0.92 1.61 -12.21
N SER A 409 -1.90 0.91 -11.65
CA SER A 409 -1.66 -0.12 -10.63
C SER A 409 -1.56 -1.47 -11.33
N PHE A 410 -0.80 -2.41 -10.79
CA PHE A 410 -0.70 -3.74 -11.40
C PHE A 410 -2.02 -4.54 -11.35
N ILE A 411 -3.00 -4.09 -10.54
CA ILE A 411 -4.37 -4.62 -10.45
C ILE A 411 -5.39 -3.72 -11.20
N GLY A 412 -4.95 -2.61 -11.81
CA GLY A 412 -5.80 -1.67 -12.53
C GLY A 412 -6.63 -0.74 -11.62
N ASP A 413 -7.73 -0.19 -12.14
CA ASP A 413 -8.55 0.86 -11.49
C ASP A 413 -9.54 0.34 -10.43
N PHE A 414 -9.73 -0.98 -10.31
CA PHE A 414 -10.81 -1.54 -9.48
C PHE A 414 -10.73 -1.08 -8.01
N VAL A 415 -9.50 -0.96 -7.51
CA VAL A 415 -9.22 -0.67 -6.09
C VAL A 415 -9.00 0.83 -5.84
N SER A 416 -8.68 1.62 -6.86
CA SER A 416 -8.37 3.06 -6.73
C SER A 416 -9.56 3.99 -6.90
N TYR A 417 -10.73 3.45 -7.25
CA TYR A 417 -11.92 4.27 -7.51
C TYR A 417 -12.45 4.96 -6.24
N LYS A 418 -12.52 6.30 -6.28
CA LYS A 418 -12.98 7.12 -5.15
C LYS A 418 -14.46 7.51 -5.31
N VAL A 419 -15.29 7.04 -4.39
CA VAL A 419 -16.69 7.48 -4.27
C VAL A 419 -16.76 8.70 -3.36
N ARG A 420 -17.45 9.75 -3.79
CA ARG A 420 -17.64 10.96 -2.99
C ARG A 420 -18.48 10.65 -1.74
N PRO A 421 -18.09 11.09 -0.52
CA PRO A 421 -18.69 10.64 0.74
C PRO A 421 -20.19 10.95 0.92
N TYR A 422 -20.74 11.93 0.22
CA TYR A 422 -22.17 12.28 0.34
C TYR A 422 -23.11 11.23 -0.28
N TRP A 423 -22.64 10.42 -1.23
CA TRP A 423 -23.44 9.33 -1.80
C TRP A 423 -23.72 8.21 -0.79
N PRO A 424 -22.69 7.61 -0.15
CA PRO A 424 -22.93 6.56 0.82
C PRO A 424 -23.42 7.09 2.17
N LEU A 425 -23.37 8.41 2.42
CA LEU A 425 -23.98 9.04 3.60
C LEU A 425 -25.49 8.76 3.68
N LEU A 426 -26.21 8.86 2.57
CA LEU A 426 -27.65 8.59 2.54
C LEU A 426 -27.95 7.13 2.89
N LEU A 427 -27.17 6.21 2.32
CA LEU A 427 -27.28 4.79 2.63
C LEU A 427 -26.95 4.48 4.10
N ARG A 428 -25.96 5.18 4.68
CA ARG A 428 -25.60 5.07 6.10
C ARG A 428 -26.76 5.47 7.01
N MET A 429 -27.33 6.64 6.75
CA MET A 429 -28.45 7.16 7.56
C MET A 429 -29.68 6.26 7.40
N TRP A 430 -29.95 5.79 6.19
CA TRP A 430 -31.04 4.85 5.92
C TRP A 430 -30.86 3.53 6.67
N LEU A 431 -29.68 2.91 6.58
CA LEU A 431 -29.37 1.67 7.29
C LEU A 431 -29.52 1.85 8.81
N GLY A 432 -29.01 2.98 9.35
CA GLY A 432 -29.16 3.29 10.77
C GLY A 432 -30.62 3.45 11.18
N LEU A 433 -31.42 4.15 10.36
CA LEU A 433 -32.85 4.35 10.60
C LEU A 433 -33.65 3.04 10.54
N MET A 434 -33.32 2.12 9.63
CA MET A 434 -33.93 0.78 9.60
C MET A 434 -33.68 0.01 10.90
N TRP A 435 -32.44 0.01 11.41
CA TRP A 435 -32.12 -0.65 12.68
C TRP A 435 -32.84 -0.02 13.88
N ILE A 436 -32.99 1.31 13.89
CA ILE A 436 -33.80 2.01 14.90
C ILE A 436 -35.26 1.55 14.82
N PHE A 437 -35.83 1.49 13.62
CA PHE A 437 -37.22 1.08 13.41
C PHE A 437 -37.47 -0.38 13.80
N GLU A 438 -36.56 -1.30 13.46
CA GLU A 438 -36.64 -2.70 13.91
C GLU A 438 -36.68 -2.79 15.45
N GLY A 439 -35.79 -2.07 16.14
CA GLY A 439 -35.78 -2.04 17.60
C GLY A 439 -37.06 -1.45 18.20
N ILE A 440 -37.59 -0.35 17.63
CA ILE A 440 -38.86 0.26 18.06
C ILE A 440 -40.04 -0.68 17.82
N ASN A 441 -40.07 -1.38 16.68
CA ASN A 441 -41.12 -2.33 16.36
C ASN A 441 -41.16 -3.47 17.39
N LYS A 442 -40.00 -3.99 17.80
CA LYS A 442 -39.93 -5.00 18.87
C LYS A 442 -40.43 -4.52 20.22
N ILE A 443 -40.22 -3.24 20.55
CA ILE A 443 -40.83 -2.63 21.74
C ILE A 443 -42.37 -2.66 21.60
N GLY A 444 -42.89 -2.28 20.43
CA GLY A 444 -44.32 -2.34 20.12
C GLY A 444 -44.93 -3.74 20.15
N GLU A 445 -44.18 -4.76 19.72
CA GLU A 445 -44.53 -6.19 19.81
C GLU A 445 -44.49 -6.75 21.25
N GLY A 446 -44.06 -5.94 22.22
CA GLY A 446 -44.02 -6.31 23.62
C GLY A 446 -42.80 -7.14 24.02
N TRP A 447 -41.67 -7.03 23.32
CA TRP A 447 -40.42 -7.72 23.72
C TRP A 447 -39.91 -7.30 25.11
N LEU A 448 -40.31 -6.12 25.59
CA LEU A 448 -39.99 -5.64 26.94
C LEU A 448 -41.13 -5.88 27.96
N THR A 449 -42.22 -6.51 27.52
CA THR A 449 -43.37 -6.86 28.36
C THR A 449 -43.23 -8.30 28.86
N PHE A 450 -42.40 -8.48 29.89
CA PHE A 450 -42.00 -9.81 30.38
C PHE A 450 -43.14 -10.66 30.98
N SER A 451 -44.30 -10.05 31.26
CA SER A 451 -45.49 -10.75 31.75
C SER A 451 -46.15 -11.63 30.69
N ALA A 452 -45.81 -11.48 29.42
CA ALA A 452 -46.38 -12.24 28.30
C ALA A 452 -45.53 -13.45 27.86
N GLY A 453 -44.50 -13.81 28.64
CA GLY A 453 -43.55 -14.87 28.30
C GLY A 453 -42.48 -14.45 27.29
N SER A 454 -41.69 -15.42 26.80
CA SER A 454 -40.59 -15.16 25.86
C SER A 454 -41.09 -15.00 24.42
N LYS A 455 -40.78 -13.85 23.79
CA LYS A 455 -41.02 -13.62 22.34
C LYS A 455 -39.90 -14.14 21.45
N SER A 456 -38.78 -14.56 22.02
CA SER A 456 -37.65 -15.14 21.31
C SER A 456 -37.73 -16.66 21.18
N GLY A 457 -38.84 -17.29 21.59
CA GLY A 457 -39.01 -18.74 21.55
C GLY A 457 -38.80 -19.37 20.18
N TRP A 458 -39.16 -18.65 19.11
CA TRP A 458 -38.95 -19.08 17.72
C TRP A 458 -37.47 -19.23 17.33
N MET A 459 -36.55 -18.59 18.05
CA MET A 459 -35.11 -18.65 17.77
C MET A 459 -34.48 -19.98 18.19
N PHE A 460 -35.15 -20.75 19.04
CA PHE A 460 -34.61 -21.98 19.63
C PHE A 460 -35.23 -23.22 19.01
N SER A 461 -34.56 -24.37 19.15
CA SER A 461 -35.07 -25.60 18.58
C SER A 461 -36.38 -26.04 19.23
N PRO A 462 -37.26 -26.73 18.47
CA PRO A 462 -38.49 -27.27 19.02
C PRO A 462 -38.24 -28.06 20.32
N GLY A 463 -38.92 -27.68 21.40
CA GLY A 463 -38.78 -28.29 22.72
C GLY A 463 -37.70 -27.70 23.63
N VAL A 464 -36.88 -26.75 23.15
CA VAL A 464 -35.90 -26.04 23.98
C VAL A 464 -36.58 -24.84 24.65
N ILE A 465 -36.62 -24.84 25.98
CA ILE A 465 -37.17 -23.74 26.78
C ILE A 465 -36.03 -22.84 27.24
N GLN A 466 -36.07 -21.57 26.88
CA GLN A 466 -35.10 -20.58 27.31
C GLN A 466 -35.17 -20.37 28.83
N ALA A 467 -34.02 -20.15 29.46
CA ALA A 467 -33.92 -19.93 30.90
C ALA A 467 -34.82 -18.77 31.37
N GLY A 468 -35.50 -18.99 32.50
CA GLY A 468 -36.41 -18.01 33.11
C GLY A 468 -37.85 -18.02 32.61
N VAL A 469 -38.18 -18.78 31.55
CA VAL A 469 -39.56 -18.97 31.07
C VAL A 469 -40.29 -19.95 32.00
N LYS A 470 -41.49 -19.60 32.46
CA LYS A 470 -42.32 -20.51 33.26
C LYS A 470 -42.90 -21.61 32.35
N THR A 471 -42.79 -22.87 32.75
CA THR A 471 -43.16 -24.06 31.94
C THR A 471 -44.62 -24.08 31.46
N ALA A 472 -45.53 -23.36 32.13
CA ALA A 472 -46.94 -23.23 31.71
C ALA A 472 -47.16 -22.28 30.51
N GLU A 473 -46.18 -21.43 30.18
CA GLU A 473 -46.25 -20.44 29.09
C GLU A 473 -45.53 -20.92 27.82
N ALA A 474 -44.86 -22.08 27.87
CA ALA A 474 -44.03 -22.61 26.78
C ALA A 474 -44.82 -23.29 25.64
N THR A 475 -46.11 -23.58 25.84
CA THR A 475 -46.97 -24.31 24.89
C THR A 475 -47.53 -23.47 23.74
N SER A 476 -47.31 -22.15 23.73
CA SER A 476 -47.78 -21.24 22.67
C SER A 476 -46.74 -20.91 21.59
N GLY A 477 -45.49 -21.40 21.72
CA GLY A 477 -44.39 -21.06 20.80
C GLY A 477 -44.39 -21.79 19.46
N ALA A 478 -45.14 -22.89 19.32
CA ALA A 478 -45.16 -23.70 18.11
C ALA A 478 -45.91 -23.04 16.92
N SER A 479 -46.83 -22.11 17.19
CA SER A 479 -47.56 -21.35 16.16
C SER A 479 -46.89 -20.02 15.78
N ALA A 480 -45.75 -19.69 16.39
CA ALA A 480 -45.00 -18.45 16.11
C ALA A 480 -44.20 -18.51 14.79
N TRP A 481 -44.01 -19.71 14.24
CA TRP A 481 -43.22 -19.93 13.02
C TRP A 481 -43.94 -19.45 11.75
N GLU A 482 -45.24 -19.74 11.64
CA GLU A 482 -46.06 -19.27 10.51
C GLU A 482 -46.31 -17.76 10.58
N SER A 483 -46.44 -17.19 11.79
CA SER A 483 -46.71 -15.76 11.99
C SER A 483 -45.47 -14.86 11.87
N ALA A 484 -44.27 -15.36 12.20
CA ALA A 484 -43.02 -14.61 12.00
C ALA A 484 -42.62 -14.52 10.51
N GLY A 485 -42.90 -15.56 9.73
CA GLY A 485 -42.75 -15.54 8.28
C GLY A 485 -43.73 -14.59 7.60
N GLU A 486 -44.99 -14.53 8.08
CA GLU A 486 -45.98 -13.55 7.62
C GLU A 486 -45.58 -12.11 7.97
N ALA A 487 -45.12 -11.81 9.20
CA ALA A 487 -44.72 -10.45 9.59
C ALA A 487 -43.53 -9.91 8.78
N ALA A 488 -42.54 -10.77 8.46
CA ALA A 488 -41.44 -10.42 7.56
C ALA A 488 -41.93 -10.20 6.10
N ALA A 489 -42.94 -10.96 5.67
CA ALA A 489 -43.60 -10.75 4.38
C ALA A 489 -44.43 -9.44 4.35
N THR A 490 -45.09 -9.05 5.45
CA THR A 490 -45.85 -7.79 5.55
C THR A 490 -44.93 -6.57 5.57
N ALA A 491 -43.77 -6.64 6.21
CA ALA A 491 -42.74 -5.60 6.15
C ALA A 491 -42.14 -5.48 4.72
N GLY A 492 -41.94 -6.62 4.05
CA GLY A 492 -41.60 -6.66 2.62
C GLY A 492 -42.67 -6.04 1.73
N GLN A 493 -43.96 -6.28 2.02
CA GLN A 493 -45.08 -5.67 1.31
C GLN A 493 -45.22 -4.17 1.59
N ALA A 494 -44.89 -3.69 2.79
CA ALA A 494 -44.86 -2.26 3.10
C ALA A 494 -43.72 -1.53 2.37
N ALA A 495 -42.56 -2.18 2.21
CA ALA A 495 -41.46 -1.66 1.40
C ALA A 495 -41.80 -1.68 -0.11
N VAL A 496 -42.50 -2.71 -0.58
CA VAL A 496 -43.06 -2.75 -1.94
C VAL A 496 -44.14 -1.68 -2.11
N ALA A 497 -45.00 -1.45 -1.12
CA ALA A 497 -46.02 -0.41 -1.12
C ALA A 497 -45.42 1.00 -1.20
N ALA A 498 -44.33 1.25 -0.44
CA ALA A 498 -43.56 2.49 -0.51
C ALA A 498 -42.83 2.66 -1.85
N THR A 499 -42.34 1.56 -2.44
CA THR A 499 -41.73 1.56 -3.79
C THR A 499 -42.78 1.78 -4.88
N SER A 500 -43.99 1.23 -4.72
CA SER A 500 -45.11 1.48 -5.62
C SER A 500 -45.73 2.87 -5.44
N ALA A 501 -45.64 3.46 -4.24
CA ALA A 501 -46.01 4.86 -4.01
C ALA A 501 -44.97 5.81 -4.63
N ALA A 502 -43.68 5.47 -4.55
CA ALA A 502 -42.61 6.19 -5.23
C ALA A 502 -42.70 6.04 -6.75
N SER A 503 -43.02 4.85 -7.26
CA SER A 503 -43.26 4.65 -8.69
C SER A 503 -44.54 5.34 -9.17
N ALA A 504 -45.60 5.37 -8.36
CA ALA A 504 -46.82 6.15 -8.63
C ALA A 504 -46.54 7.66 -8.62
N ALA A 505 -45.66 8.15 -7.74
CA ALA A 505 -45.22 9.55 -7.74
C ALA A 505 -44.37 9.91 -8.98
N VAL A 506 -43.50 8.99 -9.43
CA VAL A 506 -42.74 9.14 -10.68
C VAL A 506 -43.65 9.03 -11.91
N SER A 507 -44.69 8.20 -11.86
CA SER A 507 -45.70 8.06 -12.92
C SER A 507 -46.62 9.28 -13.00
N ALA A 508 -47.00 9.85 -11.85
CA ALA A 508 -47.77 11.09 -11.78
C ALA A 508 -46.95 12.30 -12.26
N ALA A 509 -45.63 12.30 -12.06
CA ALA A 509 -44.73 13.30 -12.63
C ALA A 509 -44.53 13.13 -14.16
N ALA A 510 -44.75 11.93 -14.70
CA ALA A 510 -44.68 11.63 -16.14
C ALA A 510 -46.01 11.89 -16.88
N ALA A 511 -47.10 12.20 -16.17
CA ALA A 511 -48.44 12.42 -16.73
C ALA A 511 -48.76 13.90 -17.05
N ALA A 512 -47.77 14.67 -17.50
CA ALA A 512 -48.01 15.93 -18.22
C ALA A 512 -48.16 15.61 -19.73
N PRO A 513 -49.25 16.02 -20.41
CA PRO A 513 -49.66 15.37 -21.65
C PRO A 513 -48.95 15.96 -22.88
N ALA A 514 -48.32 15.10 -23.69
CA ALA A 514 -48.23 15.30 -25.13
C ALA A 514 -47.99 13.97 -25.86
N ALA A 515 -49.05 13.50 -26.52
CA ALA A 515 -49.11 12.61 -27.69
C ALA A 515 -48.22 11.34 -27.72
N THR A 516 -48.84 10.16 -27.76
CA THR A 516 -48.82 9.23 -28.92
C THR A 516 -49.55 7.93 -28.54
N SER A 517 -50.81 7.79 -28.97
CA SER A 517 -51.64 6.60 -28.82
C SER A 517 -51.49 5.68 -30.04
N ALA A 518 -50.56 4.72 -30.03
CA ALA A 518 -50.56 3.59 -30.98
C ALA A 518 -49.68 2.38 -30.58
N ALA A 519 -49.21 2.25 -29.33
CA ALA A 519 -48.29 1.18 -28.94
C ALA A 519 -48.58 0.53 -27.56
N SER A 520 -49.82 0.58 -27.08
CA SER A 520 -50.18 0.09 -25.74
C SER A 520 -50.75 -1.34 -25.69
N ALA A 521 -51.09 -1.95 -26.83
CA ALA A 521 -51.75 -3.27 -26.86
C ALA A 521 -50.79 -4.47 -26.99
N ALA A 522 -49.56 -4.26 -27.46
CA ALA A 522 -48.57 -5.33 -27.63
C ALA A 522 -47.56 -5.45 -26.46
N THR A 523 -47.52 -4.46 -25.58
CA THR A 523 -46.55 -4.39 -24.48
C THR A 523 -47.08 -5.05 -23.20
N SER A 524 -48.40 -5.11 -22.98
CA SER A 524 -49.00 -5.72 -21.78
C SER A 524 -48.77 -7.24 -21.70
N GLY A 525 -48.88 -7.97 -22.82
CA GLY A 525 -48.73 -9.43 -22.85
C GLY A 525 -47.30 -9.93 -22.64
N VAL A 526 -46.29 -9.17 -23.07
CA VAL A 526 -44.87 -9.53 -22.86
C VAL A 526 -44.41 -9.18 -21.45
N THR A 527 -44.94 -8.10 -20.87
CA THR A 527 -44.54 -7.70 -19.50
C THR A 527 -45.09 -8.67 -18.44
N GLU A 528 -46.32 -9.18 -18.58
CA GLU A 528 -46.87 -10.17 -17.64
C GLU A 528 -46.20 -11.55 -17.72
N ALA A 529 -45.89 -12.03 -18.93
CA ALA A 529 -45.24 -13.33 -19.13
C ALA A 529 -43.77 -13.33 -18.65
N THR A 530 -43.05 -12.21 -18.81
CA THR A 530 -41.67 -12.08 -18.34
C THR A 530 -41.62 -11.86 -16.82
N THR A 531 -42.61 -11.18 -16.23
CA THR A 531 -42.70 -10.96 -14.78
C THR A 531 -43.09 -12.23 -14.03
N SER A 532 -43.95 -13.07 -14.60
CA SER A 532 -44.35 -14.35 -13.98
C SER A 532 -43.24 -15.40 -14.03
N THR A 533 -42.46 -15.46 -15.11
CA THR A 533 -41.29 -16.37 -15.21
C THR A 533 -40.11 -15.91 -14.36
N PHE A 534 -39.84 -14.62 -14.23
CA PHE A 534 -38.79 -14.13 -13.31
C PHE A 534 -39.18 -14.31 -11.83
N LYS A 535 -40.46 -14.08 -11.46
CA LYS A 535 -40.98 -14.37 -10.11
C LYS A 535 -40.93 -15.86 -9.76
N ALA A 536 -41.14 -16.74 -10.73
CA ALA A 536 -41.07 -18.19 -10.52
C ALA A 536 -39.63 -18.69 -10.28
N VAL A 537 -38.62 -18.00 -10.80
CA VAL A 537 -37.20 -18.40 -10.69
C VAL A 537 -36.49 -17.73 -9.51
N TRP A 538 -36.92 -16.53 -9.08
CA TRP A 538 -36.26 -15.79 -7.99
C TRP A 538 -37.27 -15.03 -7.12
N ASP A 539 -38.03 -15.75 -6.28
CA ASP A 539 -38.90 -15.14 -5.27
C ASP A 539 -38.06 -14.52 -4.14
N LEU A 540 -37.87 -13.21 -4.22
CA LEU A 540 -37.05 -12.45 -3.28
C LEU A 540 -37.62 -12.41 -1.85
N THR A 541 -38.88 -12.79 -1.66
CA THR A 541 -39.52 -12.81 -0.34
C THR A 541 -39.18 -14.08 0.44
N LYS A 542 -38.66 -15.11 -0.23
CA LYS A 542 -38.27 -16.36 0.42
C LYS A 542 -36.99 -16.19 1.24
N PRO A 543 -36.90 -16.87 2.39
CA PRO A 543 -35.65 -17.04 3.11
C PRO A 543 -34.51 -17.57 2.23
N ILE A 544 -33.29 -17.11 2.49
CA ILE A 544 -32.09 -17.57 1.78
C ILE A 544 -31.84 -19.06 2.02
N PHE A 545 -32.02 -19.50 3.26
CA PHE A 545 -31.97 -20.91 3.63
C PHE A 545 -33.37 -21.38 4.01
N ASP A 546 -33.73 -22.59 3.55
CA ASP A 546 -34.93 -23.25 4.03
C ASP A 546 -34.82 -23.38 5.56
N PRO A 547 -35.81 -22.89 6.31
CA PRO A 547 -35.79 -22.96 7.77
C PRO A 547 -35.68 -24.38 8.35
N ASN A 548 -36.01 -25.41 7.57
CA ASN A 548 -35.87 -26.83 7.92
C ASN A 548 -34.62 -27.49 7.33
N SER A 549 -33.77 -26.73 6.64
CA SER A 549 -32.51 -27.25 6.11
C SER A 549 -31.58 -27.73 7.23
N GLY A 550 -30.71 -28.68 6.89
CA GLY A 550 -29.71 -29.21 7.84
C GLY A 550 -28.78 -28.13 8.39
N ILE A 551 -28.49 -27.08 7.62
CA ILE A 551 -27.60 -25.98 8.04
C ILE A 551 -28.28 -25.06 9.08
N VAL A 552 -29.56 -24.71 8.89
CA VAL A 552 -30.33 -23.90 9.85
C VAL A 552 -30.57 -24.69 11.13
N THR A 553 -30.93 -25.96 11.00
CA THR A 553 -31.15 -26.86 12.15
C THR A 553 -29.87 -27.06 12.96
N TRP A 554 -28.73 -27.29 12.28
CA TRP A 554 -27.42 -27.36 12.93
C TRP A 554 -27.06 -26.05 13.65
N PHE A 555 -27.26 -24.90 13.01
CA PHE A 555 -26.95 -23.60 13.59
C PHE A 555 -27.80 -23.32 14.82
N ARG A 556 -29.10 -23.59 14.75
CA ARG A 556 -30.01 -23.44 15.88
C ARG A 556 -29.61 -24.31 17.06
N HIS A 557 -29.34 -25.60 16.84
CA HIS A 557 -28.90 -26.52 17.90
C HIS A 557 -27.54 -26.17 18.50
N THR A 558 -26.57 -25.84 17.66
CA THR A 558 -25.18 -25.66 18.10
C THR A 558 -24.97 -24.27 18.71
N PHE A 559 -25.56 -23.25 18.09
CA PHE A 559 -25.30 -21.86 18.42
C PHE A 559 -26.44 -21.23 19.21
N LEU A 560 -27.68 -21.26 18.71
CA LEU A 560 -28.79 -20.60 19.42
C LEU A 560 -29.12 -21.30 20.74
N ASP A 561 -29.32 -22.63 20.70
CA ASP A 561 -29.60 -23.42 21.90
C ASP A 561 -28.38 -23.46 22.83
N GLY A 562 -27.19 -23.76 22.28
CA GLY A 562 -25.96 -23.91 23.06
C GLY A 562 -25.44 -22.62 23.71
N VAL A 563 -25.70 -21.45 23.13
CA VAL A 563 -25.15 -20.18 23.63
C VAL A 563 -26.22 -19.32 24.31
N PHE A 564 -27.42 -19.22 23.74
CA PHE A 564 -28.42 -18.23 24.17
C PHE A 564 -29.59 -18.81 24.96
N ALA A 565 -29.88 -20.12 24.87
CA ALA A 565 -30.98 -20.72 25.64
C ALA A 565 -30.72 -20.69 27.16
N HIS A 566 -29.45 -20.63 27.58
CA HIS A 566 -29.06 -20.53 28.98
C HIS A 566 -29.18 -19.11 29.56
N LEU A 567 -29.35 -18.09 28.71
CA LEU A 567 -29.54 -16.72 29.17
C LEU A 567 -31.00 -16.48 29.57
N PRO A 568 -31.27 -15.75 30.68
CA PRO A 568 -32.62 -15.35 31.03
C PRO A 568 -33.31 -14.64 29.86
N PHE A 569 -34.51 -15.08 29.50
CA PHE A 569 -35.23 -14.54 28.34
C PHE A 569 -35.43 -13.02 28.44
N THR A 570 -35.66 -12.51 29.64
CA THR A 570 -35.79 -11.06 29.92
C THR A 570 -34.52 -10.30 29.57
N PHE A 571 -33.35 -10.82 29.93
CA PHE A 571 -32.05 -10.23 29.61
C PHE A 571 -31.78 -10.30 28.10
N PHE A 572 -32.05 -11.46 27.48
CA PHE A 572 -31.81 -11.67 26.06
C PHE A 572 -32.66 -10.74 25.17
N GLN A 573 -33.96 -10.58 25.50
CA GLN A 573 -34.85 -9.67 24.76
C GLN A 573 -34.43 -8.20 24.92
N VAL A 574 -34.07 -7.77 26.12
CA VAL A 574 -33.54 -6.41 26.36
C VAL A 574 -32.26 -6.19 25.56
N MET A 575 -31.35 -7.15 25.57
CA MET A 575 -30.08 -7.07 24.86
C MET A 575 -30.28 -6.85 23.36
N ILE A 576 -31.18 -7.61 22.71
CA ILE A 576 -31.46 -7.47 21.27
C ILE A 576 -32.02 -6.08 20.95
N VAL A 577 -33.06 -5.64 21.68
CA VAL A 577 -33.69 -4.34 21.43
C VAL A 577 -32.70 -3.19 21.61
N VAL A 578 -31.91 -3.22 22.69
CA VAL A 578 -30.88 -2.20 22.95
C VAL A 578 -29.79 -2.22 21.89
N MET A 579 -29.38 -3.40 21.43
CA MET A 579 -28.35 -3.54 20.41
C MET A 579 -28.83 -3.01 19.05
N GLU A 580 -30.06 -3.28 18.64
CA GLU A 580 -30.62 -2.81 17.36
C GLU A 580 -30.76 -1.29 17.34
N ILE A 581 -31.33 -0.70 18.39
CA ILE A 581 -31.42 0.76 18.54
C ILE A 581 -30.02 1.37 18.63
N GLY A 582 -29.11 0.74 19.38
CA GLY A 582 -27.73 1.21 19.56
C GLY A 582 -26.94 1.21 18.26
N ILE A 583 -26.99 0.12 17.49
CA ILE A 583 -26.40 0.03 16.14
C ILE A 583 -27.02 1.09 15.24
N GLY A 584 -28.34 1.23 15.27
CA GLY A 584 -29.05 2.19 14.44
C GLY A 584 -28.69 3.64 14.72
N LEU A 585 -28.64 4.04 16.00
CA LEU A 585 -28.20 5.38 16.42
C LEU A 585 -26.73 5.64 16.10
N ALA A 586 -25.86 4.64 16.31
CA ALA A 586 -24.44 4.72 15.98
C ALA A 586 -24.23 4.92 14.47
N LEU A 587 -24.94 4.14 13.64
CA LEU A 587 -24.92 4.27 12.20
C LEU A 587 -25.55 5.58 11.73
N PHE A 588 -26.64 6.06 12.32
CA PHE A 588 -27.30 7.31 11.93
C PHE A 588 -26.48 8.55 12.31
N GLY A 589 -26.08 8.65 13.58
CA GLY A 589 -25.27 9.76 14.11
C GLY A 589 -23.80 9.72 13.68
N GLY A 590 -23.35 8.60 13.11
CA GLY A 590 -21.98 8.44 12.62
C GLY A 590 -20.97 8.29 13.76
N CYS A 591 -21.32 7.56 14.80
CA CYS A 591 -20.48 7.25 15.96
C CYS A 591 -20.04 5.78 15.90
N PHE A 592 -18.74 5.51 15.96
CA PHE A 592 -18.16 4.18 15.81
C PHE A 592 -18.73 3.39 14.63
N THR A 593 -18.85 4.06 13.49
CA THR A 593 -19.58 3.54 12.31
C THR A 593 -19.09 2.17 11.85
N TRP A 594 -17.79 1.92 11.91
CA TRP A 594 -17.20 0.64 11.56
C TRP A 594 -17.56 -0.48 12.54
N LEU A 595 -17.68 -0.21 13.85
CA LEU A 595 -18.13 -1.19 14.85
C LEU A 595 -19.62 -1.47 14.70
N ALA A 596 -20.42 -0.43 14.51
CA ALA A 596 -21.86 -0.59 14.28
C ALA A 596 -22.14 -1.36 12.99
N ALA A 597 -21.31 -1.18 11.94
CA ALA A 597 -21.33 -1.98 10.74
C ALA A 597 -21.01 -3.46 10.99
N PHE A 598 -20.01 -3.77 11.82
CA PHE A 598 -19.73 -5.15 12.25
C PHE A 598 -20.91 -5.77 13.02
N GLY A 599 -21.52 -5.02 13.94
CA GLY A 599 -22.73 -5.45 14.64
C GLY A 599 -23.89 -5.74 13.67
N SER A 600 -24.12 -4.83 12.71
CA SER A 600 -25.12 -5.00 11.65
C SER A 600 -24.85 -6.26 10.81
N LEU A 601 -23.59 -6.53 10.45
CA LEU A 601 -23.24 -7.75 9.71
C LEU A 601 -23.46 -9.02 10.54
N GLY A 602 -23.08 -8.99 11.82
CA GLY A 602 -23.32 -10.09 12.75
C GLY A 602 -24.80 -10.43 12.86
N MET A 603 -25.66 -9.41 12.97
CA MET A 603 -27.11 -9.59 13.01
C MET A 603 -27.68 -10.11 11.70
N CYS A 604 -27.24 -9.58 10.56
CA CYS A 604 -27.64 -10.11 9.26
C CYS A 604 -27.25 -11.58 9.10
N LEU A 605 -26.05 -11.96 9.56
CA LEU A 605 -25.57 -13.35 9.54
C LEU A 605 -26.44 -14.25 10.43
N ILE A 606 -26.75 -13.81 11.65
CA ILE A 606 -27.61 -14.58 12.58
C ILE A 606 -28.99 -14.81 11.96
N PHE A 607 -29.63 -13.77 11.43
CA PHE A 607 -30.94 -13.90 10.78
C PHE A 607 -30.88 -14.77 9.52
N THR A 608 -29.77 -14.71 8.77
CA THR A 608 -29.57 -15.56 7.59
C THR A 608 -29.49 -17.03 8.01
N MET A 609 -28.65 -17.32 9.00
CA MET A 609 -28.43 -18.68 9.49
C MET A 609 -29.61 -19.24 10.29
N SER A 610 -30.53 -18.39 10.78
CA SER A 610 -31.78 -18.81 11.41
C SER A 610 -32.93 -19.06 10.42
N GLY A 611 -32.69 -18.90 9.11
CA GLY A 611 -33.73 -19.06 8.08
C GLY A 611 -34.76 -17.93 8.05
N MET A 612 -34.46 -16.77 8.63
CA MET A 612 -35.39 -15.62 8.73
C MET A 612 -34.92 -14.38 7.98
N PHE A 613 -33.86 -14.52 7.19
CA PHE A 613 -33.40 -13.47 6.30
C PHE A 613 -33.76 -13.82 4.87
N ALA A 614 -34.60 -12.99 4.27
CA ALA A 614 -35.06 -13.16 2.90
C ALA A 614 -34.12 -12.50 1.89
N TRP A 615 -34.21 -12.92 0.64
CA TRP A 615 -33.36 -12.38 -0.43
C TRP A 615 -33.53 -10.87 -0.66
N ASN A 616 -34.72 -10.32 -0.39
CA ASN A 616 -35.00 -8.88 -0.43
C ASN A 616 -34.31 -8.08 0.69
N GLN A 617 -33.74 -8.72 1.71
CA GLN A 617 -33.01 -8.07 2.80
C GLN A 617 -31.49 -8.06 2.60
N VAL A 618 -30.97 -8.75 1.58
CA VAL A 618 -29.52 -8.87 1.31
C VAL A 618 -28.84 -7.51 1.13
N TRP A 619 -29.57 -6.46 0.73
CA TRP A 619 -29.01 -5.12 0.66
C TRP A 619 -28.50 -4.60 2.02
N PHE A 620 -29.04 -5.05 3.16
CA PHE A 620 -28.51 -4.70 4.49
C PHE A 620 -27.06 -5.17 4.65
N VAL A 621 -26.73 -6.36 4.12
CA VAL A 621 -25.37 -6.91 4.16
C VAL A 621 -24.43 -6.05 3.34
N PHE A 622 -24.80 -5.71 2.10
CA PHE A 622 -23.97 -4.86 1.24
C PHE A 622 -23.82 -3.44 1.79
N ALA A 623 -24.89 -2.86 2.33
CA ALA A 623 -24.85 -1.56 2.99
C ALA A 623 -23.92 -1.60 4.20
N ALA A 624 -24.00 -2.63 5.04
CA ALA A 624 -23.13 -2.78 6.21
C ALA A 624 -21.66 -3.01 5.81
N ILE A 625 -21.37 -3.79 4.76
CA ILE A 625 -20.02 -3.93 4.21
C ILE A 625 -19.47 -2.55 3.79
N LEU A 626 -20.27 -1.74 3.10
CA LEU A 626 -19.86 -0.40 2.70
C LEU A 626 -19.57 0.50 3.92
N MET A 627 -20.33 0.35 5.00
CA MET A 627 -20.14 1.12 6.24
C MET A 627 -18.84 0.78 6.99
N LEU A 628 -18.20 -0.37 6.73
CA LEU A 628 -16.88 -0.70 7.26
C LEU A 628 -15.80 0.33 6.84
N GLY A 629 -16.03 1.07 5.75
CA GLY A 629 -15.18 2.19 5.33
C GLY A 629 -15.08 3.34 6.34
N GLY A 630 -15.92 3.36 7.38
CA GLY A 630 -15.85 4.35 8.46
C GLY A 630 -16.35 5.73 8.04
N LEU A 631 -17.48 5.77 7.33
CA LEU A 631 -18.08 6.99 6.75
C LEU A 631 -18.46 8.06 7.78
N GLY A 632 -18.58 7.70 9.06
CA GLY A 632 -18.80 8.67 10.14
C GLY A 632 -17.67 9.70 10.26
N ARG A 633 -16.46 9.38 9.77
CA ARG A 633 -15.32 10.31 9.77
C ARG A 633 -15.49 11.48 8.81
N SER A 634 -16.34 11.35 7.79
CA SER A 634 -16.62 12.45 6.86
C SER A 634 -17.76 13.35 7.36
N PHE A 635 -18.78 12.74 7.95
CA PHE A 635 -19.94 13.44 8.51
C PHE A 635 -20.53 12.59 9.65
N GLY A 636 -20.36 13.03 10.90
CA GLY A 636 -20.79 12.30 12.10
C GLY A 636 -19.87 12.52 13.30
N PHE A 637 -20.18 11.87 14.43
CA PHE A 637 -19.39 11.98 15.66
C PHE A 637 -17.95 11.43 15.52
N ASP A 638 -17.74 10.44 14.65
CA ASP A 638 -16.43 9.85 14.36
C ASP A 638 -15.40 10.87 13.85
N TYR A 639 -15.84 11.98 13.24
CA TYR A 639 -14.97 13.09 12.84
C TYR A 639 -14.15 13.63 14.03
N TRP A 640 -14.76 13.70 15.22
CA TRP A 640 -14.12 14.19 16.44
C TRP A 640 -13.55 13.04 17.29
N LEU A 641 -14.30 11.95 17.39
CA LEU A 641 -14.01 10.85 18.30
C LEU A 641 -12.79 10.02 17.85
N ILE A 642 -12.70 9.69 16.56
CA ILE A 642 -11.61 8.84 16.05
C ILE A 642 -10.24 9.54 16.22
N PRO A 643 -10.04 10.82 15.86
CA PRO A 643 -8.76 11.50 16.13
C PRO A 643 -8.40 11.56 17.62
N ALA A 644 -9.37 11.73 18.51
CA ALA A 644 -9.11 11.72 19.95
C ALA A 644 -8.63 10.35 20.44
N ILE A 645 -9.28 9.26 20.00
CA ILE A 645 -8.89 7.89 20.33
C ILE A 645 -7.50 7.55 19.76
N LYS A 646 -7.21 7.96 18.52
CA LYS A 646 -5.89 7.74 17.91
C LYS A 646 -4.77 8.39 18.73
N ARG A 647 -4.96 9.65 19.16
CA ARG A 647 -3.99 10.35 20.02
C ARG A 647 -3.76 9.61 21.34
N TRP A 648 -4.83 9.15 21.98
CA TRP A 648 -4.73 8.35 23.20
C TRP A 648 -4.00 7.02 22.98
N TRP A 649 -4.36 6.27 21.93
CA TRP A 649 -3.76 4.97 21.59
C TRP A 649 -2.25 5.08 21.31
N ASN A 650 -1.86 6.09 20.53
CA ASN A 650 -0.46 6.34 20.16
C ASN A 650 0.41 6.65 21.40
N GLY A 651 -0.18 7.19 22.47
CA GLY A 651 0.51 7.41 23.75
C GLY A 651 0.77 6.15 24.58
N THR A 652 0.11 5.03 24.29
CA THR A 652 0.21 3.80 25.10
C THR A 652 1.61 3.17 25.02
N ARG A 653 2.00 2.42 26.07
CA ARG A 653 3.27 1.67 26.07
C ARG A 653 3.26 0.55 25.03
N PHE A 654 2.09 -0.06 24.78
CA PHE A 654 1.94 -1.15 23.83
C PHE A 654 2.15 -0.69 22.38
N ALA A 655 1.44 0.37 21.95
CA ALA A 655 1.60 0.94 20.61
C ALA A 655 3.07 1.32 20.34
N ARG A 656 3.72 1.97 21.32
CA ARG A 656 5.13 2.36 21.22
C ARG A 656 6.11 1.19 21.14
N LYS A 657 5.85 0.11 21.87
CA LYS A 657 6.71 -1.08 21.88
C LYS A 657 6.68 -1.80 20.53
N TRP A 658 5.50 -1.95 19.94
CA TRP A 658 5.28 -2.78 18.75
C TRP A 658 5.15 -1.99 17.44
N HIS A 659 5.25 -0.66 17.46
CA HIS A 659 4.99 0.23 16.31
C HIS A 659 3.57 0.08 15.75
N PHE A 660 2.62 -0.16 16.65
CA PHE A 660 1.21 -0.23 16.30
C PHE A 660 0.58 1.15 16.50
N TYR A 661 1.04 2.13 15.73
CA TYR A 661 0.48 3.48 15.76
C TYR A 661 -0.72 3.57 14.82
N ALA A 662 -1.71 4.35 15.22
CA ALA A 662 -2.81 4.73 14.36
C ALA A 662 -2.47 6.08 13.70
N GLY A 663 -1.79 6.04 12.55
CA GLY A 663 -1.26 7.21 11.84
C GLY A 663 0.05 7.73 12.43
N ASP A 664 0.41 8.97 12.07
CA ASP A 664 1.69 9.56 12.43
C ASP A 664 1.94 9.58 13.95
N PRO A 665 3.06 9.00 14.41
CA PRO A 665 3.44 9.04 15.81
C PRO A 665 3.96 10.45 16.16
N THR A 666 3.06 11.35 16.52
CA THR A 666 3.41 12.61 17.19
C THR A 666 3.13 12.48 18.68
N LYS A 667 4.09 12.91 19.52
CA LYS A 667 3.90 13.00 20.98
C LYS A 667 2.76 13.94 21.32
#